data_AF-A0A1L3NGZ9-F1
#
_entry.id   AF-A0A1L3NGZ9-F1
#
_cell.length_a   1.000
_cell.length_b   1.000
_cell.length_c   1.000
_cell.angle_alpha   90.00
_cell.angle_beta   90.00
_cell.angle_gamma   90.00
#
_symmetry.space_group_name_H-M   'P 1'
#
loop_
_entity.id
_entity.type
_entity.pdbx_description
1 polymer ?
#
loop_
_entity_poly.entity_id
_entity_poly.type
_entity_poly.pdbx_seq_one_letter_code
_entity_poly.pdbx_strand_id
1 'polypeptide(L)'
;MKKFKRVLASSTILALVLQTNIIGSNVKAYDGQVKRFEGNNRYETAAKLATSNWTKSDNIVLASGEGYADTLSASVLAKRLNAPIILTNPNNLNDNARQTIEKLKAKNIYVIGGEASISSKIRNELKDSYKLIELKGKDRFETNLSVAEEMVKLGVDTSEVMVVNGKDGFSDALSAAPIAAANGQILLIVSKDNGKTATEFIQKHNSKATVIGTKNVISDKIYNSIGASRRVDGGANRFETNLKILKEFNVKSDTHLYIANSTGKGYADALVASVLAGKFSAPLILTDTKDSKDTEKALKYIKDNIKGMTEVNAVGGKVVIPQSITEDINKYIKKKPEPKPDKPEPKPDKPEPKPDKPELKPNKPEPKPENKAPIATGTLNKSIYNITKNKWEITVNLKDLNNDGNQSDIAFKDPDGDKLTYTATIDGENKDKAEVTVKDSNITIKTKQEFKGQVKIIITASDGKKSVSDFFKVNVDNIDNKEEIKTVYANLVQKEKAKLDLGDLNNVIGDLNLPIKGENGVQIDWKSTNVNIVNNTGKVTRPKATEGDTIITLTATLSKGEAKDTKNFVITVKAKEFTDEELVDISLKDLKLEGNLNSVVDNIKLPTRDEKNKVDIEWRSSNNDILSNTGVVKRTNKDENITLTAVVKRGTVKKNKEFNVVVKANEAKTEDNLKLISDSLKIDNINSIEKDISLETSLDGANIIWKSSNEAIIDNTGKVKRPNIGQADANVVLTATISKNGKSVTKEFNLKVKALKELVANNKEEFYNIIKDALEKFQTNISIKISNYNDKDYKLDILNQIVLEYPEINYGYSGVRGQLSGYQGSSEKTINLTITYKLDKATMEMEKTAVKVKVQEIIKNVIKEGMSDAEKELALHDYIVKNAEYNIDNYNKGIILAEDHNAYGVLAKGIGVCESYAKAMYELLNAAGIECKYVTGVSVHNGKDGGGHAWNMVKLDNEWYNLDATWDDPVSDRNGAESVNKNTNSMATVNHTYFNIPDSIFNKDHKRGNFEQNYPTCTATKYSYNNMDVDEYTADGKLIKKVTTKDELDEEILKALKEKNLALSLRIKGFKMTQKELSTELEKVANNNSVGALKWITSSPDEYHVNYTIQWTN
;
A
#
# COMPACT_ATOMS: atom_id res chain seq x y z
N MET A 1 -4.46 -39.19 -77.97
CA MET A 1 -5.73 -38.46 -78.22
C MET A 1 -6.51 -38.30 -76.92
N LYS A 2 -7.31 -37.22 -76.79
CA LYS A 2 -8.53 -37.05 -75.96
C LYS A 2 -8.67 -37.73 -74.56
N LYS A 3 -8.57 -36.88 -73.51
CA LYS A 3 -9.58 -36.61 -72.43
C LYS A 3 -9.84 -37.54 -71.20
N PHE A 4 -9.68 -36.93 -70.00
CA PHE A 4 -10.39 -37.13 -68.69
C PHE A 4 -10.15 -38.46 -67.89
N LYS A 5 -10.16 -38.52 -66.52
CA LYS A 5 -10.62 -37.62 -65.43
C LYS A 5 -9.67 -37.57 -64.17
N ARG A 6 -9.51 -36.37 -63.58
CA ARG A 6 -9.46 -35.98 -62.13
C ARG A 6 -8.35 -36.43 -61.11
N VAL A 7 -7.59 -35.41 -60.65
CA VAL A 7 -7.20 -35.03 -59.24
C VAL A 7 -5.87 -35.55 -58.59
N LEU A 8 -5.07 -34.54 -58.16
CA LEU A 8 -3.91 -34.37 -57.24
C LEU A 8 -3.52 -35.48 -56.21
N ALA A 9 -2.27 -35.62 -55.69
CA ALA A 9 -0.94 -35.01 -55.97
C ALA A 9 0.23 -35.77 -55.23
N SER A 10 1.48 -35.30 -55.33
CA SER A 10 2.77 -35.93 -54.88
C SER A 10 3.81 -34.84 -54.52
N SER A 11 4.98 -35.02 -53.85
CA SER A 11 5.71 -36.06 -53.06
C SER A 11 6.77 -35.32 -52.18
N THR A 12 7.95 -35.75 -51.65
CA THR A 12 8.90 -36.91 -51.73
C THR A 12 9.90 -36.83 -50.54
N ILE A 13 10.67 -37.87 -50.17
CA ILE A 13 11.69 -37.82 -49.07
C ILE A 13 12.99 -38.62 -49.37
N LEU A 14 14.17 -38.05 -49.04
CA LEU A 14 15.41 -38.78 -48.66
C LEU A 14 16.44 -37.85 -47.93
N ALA A 15 17.26 -38.46 -47.05
CA ALA A 15 18.65 -38.09 -46.67
C ALA A 15 18.99 -37.27 -45.39
N LEU A 16 20.21 -37.60 -44.90
CA LEU A 16 21.16 -36.90 -44.01
C LEU A 16 21.14 -37.08 -42.47
N VAL A 17 22.37 -36.99 -41.93
CA VAL A 17 22.78 -37.11 -40.52
C VAL A 17 23.10 -35.72 -39.97
N LEU A 18 22.85 -35.46 -38.68
CA LEU A 18 23.30 -34.24 -38.02
C LEU A 18 23.62 -34.46 -36.53
N GLN A 19 24.68 -33.80 -36.07
CA GLN A 19 25.12 -33.79 -34.68
C GLN A 19 24.45 -32.66 -33.88
N THR A 20 24.62 -32.73 -32.55
CA THR A 20 24.22 -31.76 -31.53
C THR A 20 24.12 -30.30 -32.01
N ASN A 21 22.91 -29.75 -31.96
CA ASN A 21 22.69 -28.31 -31.98
C ASN A 21 21.97 -27.87 -30.69
N ILE A 22 22.35 -26.70 -30.21
CA ILE A 22 21.81 -26.10 -28.98
C ILE A 22 20.35 -25.70 -29.23
N ILE A 23 19.44 -26.03 -28.30
CA ILE A 23 18.09 -25.49 -28.32
C ILE A 23 18.18 -23.99 -28.00
N GLY A 24 18.23 -23.17 -29.06
CA GLY A 24 18.19 -21.72 -28.94
C GLY A 24 16.90 -21.28 -28.27
N SER A 25 17.01 -20.41 -27.27
CA SER A 25 15.85 -19.71 -26.75
C SER A 25 15.23 -18.86 -27.86
N ASN A 26 13.90 -18.90 -27.99
CA ASN A 26 13.16 -18.03 -28.90
C ASN A 26 13.25 -16.57 -28.41
N VAL A 27 14.36 -15.89 -28.76
CA VAL A 27 14.53 -14.46 -28.57
C VAL A 27 13.49 -13.76 -29.44
N LYS A 28 12.49 -13.12 -28.80
CA LYS A 28 11.52 -12.28 -29.50
C LYS A 28 12.28 -11.21 -30.28
N ALA A 29 11.96 -11.06 -31.57
CA ALA A 29 12.65 -10.11 -32.42
C ALA A 29 12.43 -8.67 -31.95
N TYR A 30 13.49 -7.88 -32.04
CA TYR A 30 13.48 -6.45 -31.70
C TYR A 30 12.64 -5.64 -32.70
N ASP A 31 11.71 -4.83 -32.17
CA ASP A 31 10.73 -4.03 -32.92
C ASP A 31 11.29 -2.67 -33.42
N GLY A 32 12.53 -2.32 -33.04
CA GLY A 32 13.09 -1.00 -33.36
C GLY A 32 12.42 0.15 -32.60
N GLN A 33 11.93 -0.14 -31.39
CA GLN A 33 11.38 0.83 -30.42
C GLN A 33 11.74 0.43 -28.98
N VAL A 34 11.67 1.37 -28.04
CA VAL A 34 11.78 1.09 -26.60
C VAL A 34 10.60 0.24 -26.13
N LYS A 35 10.93 -0.93 -25.58
CA LYS A 35 9.99 -1.87 -24.99
C LYS A 35 9.67 -1.43 -23.56
N ARG A 36 8.39 -1.21 -23.24
CA ARG A 36 7.95 -0.74 -21.91
C ARG A 36 7.37 -1.87 -21.09
N PHE A 37 7.83 -2.00 -19.85
CA PHE A 37 7.21 -2.82 -18.81
C PHE A 37 6.49 -1.90 -17.82
N GLU A 38 5.16 -1.81 -17.91
CA GLU A 38 4.32 -1.04 -17.00
C GLU A 38 3.10 -1.83 -16.51
N GLY A 39 2.85 -1.77 -15.20
CA GLY A 39 1.57 -2.14 -14.58
C GLY A 39 0.93 -0.93 -13.88
N ASN A 40 -0.29 -1.09 -13.36
CA ASN A 40 -0.99 -0.03 -12.64
C ASN A 40 -0.33 0.29 -11.28
N ASN A 41 0.55 -0.59 -10.80
CA ASN A 41 1.37 -0.42 -9.61
C ASN A 41 2.65 -1.27 -9.70
N ARG A 42 3.59 -1.07 -8.75
CA ARG A 42 4.89 -1.77 -8.68
C ARG A 42 4.79 -3.30 -8.65
N TYR A 43 3.71 -3.86 -8.08
CA TYR A 43 3.49 -5.30 -8.00
C TYR A 43 3.16 -5.89 -9.38
N GLU A 44 2.29 -5.21 -10.12
CA GLU A 44 1.94 -5.59 -11.49
C GLU A 44 3.11 -5.34 -12.46
N THR A 45 3.88 -4.25 -12.28
CA THR A 45 5.14 -4.04 -13.05
C THR A 45 6.10 -5.21 -12.83
N ALA A 46 6.34 -5.63 -11.58
CA ALA A 46 7.19 -6.77 -11.25
C ALA A 46 6.67 -8.09 -11.87
N ALA A 47 5.38 -8.39 -11.73
CA ALA A 47 4.75 -9.59 -12.29
C ALA A 47 4.81 -9.63 -13.84
N LYS A 48 4.53 -8.50 -14.51
CA LYS A 48 4.65 -8.38 -15.98
C LYS A 48 6.09 -8.55 -16.44
N LEU A 49 7.04 -7.89 -15.76
CA LEU A 49 8.46 -7.95 -16.09
C LEU A 49 9.05 -9.36 -15.87
N ALA A 50 8.67 -10.04 -14.78
CA ALA A 50 9.02 -11.44 -14.55
C ALA A 50 8.40 -12.37 -15.61
N THR A 51 7.09 -12.34 -15.80
CA THR A 51 6.40 -13.27 -16.72
C THR A 51 6.63 -12.97 -18.21
N SER A 52 7.32 -11.87 -18.53
CA SER A 52 7.82 -11.58 -19.89
C SER A 52 9.24 -12.09 -20.15
N ASN A 53 10.04 -12.33 -19.10
CA ASN A 53 11.46 -12.68 -19.18
C ASN A 53 11.78 -14.09 -18.62
N TRP A 54 10.76 -14.78 -18.12
CA TRP A 54 10.75 -16.18 -17.74
C TRP A 54 9.43 -16.82 -18.20
N THR A 55 9.51 -17.98 -18.87
CA THR A 55 8.36 -18.86 -19.14
C THR A 55 8.18 -19.92 -18.04
N LYS A 56 9.26 -20.20 -17.30
CA LYS A 56 9.33 -21.03 -16.10
C LYS A 56 10.51 -20.55 -15.25
N SER A 57 10.43 -20.69 -13.93
CA SER A 57 11.57 -20.53 -13.02
C SER A 57 11.37 -21.42 -11.80
N ASP A 58 12.27 -22.38 -11.56
CA ASP A 58 12.20 -23.24 -10.36
C ASP A 58 12.46 -22.46 -9.05
N ASN A 59 13.12 -21.29 -9.15
CA ASN A 59 13.43 -20.38 -8.06
C ASN A 59 12.69 -19.05 -8.26
N ILE A 60 12.18 -18.45 -7.18
CA ILE A 60 11.72 -17.05 -7.15
C ILE A 60 12.33 -16.34 -5.94
N VAL A 61 12.64 -15.06 -6.09
CA VAL A 61 13.02 -14.19 -4.98
C VAL A 61 11.80 -13.33 -4.62
N LEU A 62 11.30 -13.44 -3.40
CA LEU A 62 10.13 -12.70 -2.90
C LEU A 62 10.59 -11.59 -1.95
N ALA A 63 10.15 -10.36 -2.23
CA ALA A 63 10.56 -9.15 -1.53
C ALA A 63 9.35 -8.26 -1.18
N SER A 64 9.51 -7.40 -0.17
CA SER A 64 8.51 -6.38 0.14
C SER A 64 8.48 -5.32 -0.97
N GLY A 65 7.28 -4.92 -1.40
CA GLY A 65 7.13 -3.79 -2.30
C GLY A 65 7.16 -2.42 -1.61
N GLU A 66 6.95 -2.35 -0.29
CA GLU A 66 6.82 -1.07 0.44
C GLU A 66 8.13 -0.56 1.06
N GLY A 67 9.18 -1.39 1.12
CA GLY A 67 10.48 -1.01 1.65
C GLY A 67 11.64 -1.62 0.86
N TYR A 68 12.64 -0.80 0.52
CA TYR A 68 13.79 -1.22 -0.29
C TYR A 68 14.96 -1.81 0.53
N ALA A 69 14.99 -1.57 1.84
CA ALA A 69 16.16 -1.75 2.71
C ALA A 69 16.81 -3.15 2.59
N ASP A 70 16.00 -4.19 2.70
CA ASP A 70 16.43 -5.60 2.70
C ASP A 70 16.78 -6.11 1.28
N THR A 71 16.32 -5.40 0.26
CA THR A 71 16.16 -5.94 -1.10
C THR A 71 17.32 -5.59 -2.05
N LEU A 72 18.22 -4.68 -1.65
CA LEU A 72 19.30 -4.16 -2.50
C LEU A 72 20.23 -5.26 -3.05
N SER A 73 20.60 -6.24 -2.23
CA SER A 73 21.44 -7.39 -2.63
C SER A 73 20.66 -8.55 -3.26
N ALA A 74 19.33 -8.51 -3.25
CA ALA A 74 18.48 -9.56 -3.82
C ALA A 74 18.64 -9.66 -5.35
N SER A 75 19.06 -8.59 -6.02
CA SER A 75 19.42 -8.52 -7.45
C SER A 75 20.50 -9.53 -7.84
N VAL A 76 21.56 -9.62 -7.03
CA VAL A 76 22.72 -10.49 -7.27
C VAL A 76 22.38 -11.95 -6.98
N LEU A 77 21.62 -12.21 -5.90
CA LEU A 77 21.06 -13.52 -5.61
C LEU A 77 20.10 -14.00 -6.72
N ALA A 78 19.22 -13.12 -7.21
CA ALA A 78 18.30 -13.41 -8.30
C ALA A 78 19.03 -13.77 -9.60
N LYS A 79 20.12 -13.06 -9.94
CA LYS A 79 21.06 -13.45 -11.02
C LYS A 79 21.63 -14.85 -10.78
N ARG A 80 22.19 -15.12 -9.59
CA ARG A 80 22.83 -16.42 -9.27
C ARG A 80 21.85 -17.59 -9.35
N LEU A 81 20.59 -17.37 -9.00
CA LEU A 81 19.50 -18.35 -9.06
C LEU A 81 18.82 -18.46 -10.44
N ASN A 82 19.14 -17.55 -11.38
CA ASN A 82 18.37 -17.28 -12.60
C ASN A 82 16.86 -17.10 -12.32
N ALA A 83 16.54 -16.33 -11.28
CA ALA A 83 15.20 -16.10 -10.76
C ALA A 83 14.73 -14.65 -11.01
N PRO A 84 13.41 -14.39 -11.13
CA PRO A 84 12.88 -13.05 -11.00
C PRO A 84 12.80 -12.62 -9.53
N ILE A 85 12.85 -11.30 -9.28
CA ILE A 85 12.28 -10.73 -8.05
C ILE A 85 10.80 -10.45 -8.27
N ILE A 86 10.00 -10.84 -7.30
CA ILE A 86 8.56 -10.58 -7.19
C ILE A 86 8.35 -9.74 -5.92
N LEU A 87 7.53 -8.70 -6.04
CA LEU A 87 7.16 -7.83 -4.93
C LEU A 87 5.81 -8.27 -4.34
N THR A 88 5.63 -8.17 -3.02
CA THR A 88 4.31 -8.28 -2.36
C THR A 88 4.18 -7.30 -1.19
N ASN A 89 2.95 -7.09 -0.70
CA ASN A 89 2.69 -6.29 0.49
C ASN A 89 3.13 -7.06 1.76
N PRO A 90 3.55 -6.40 2.86
CA PRO A 90 4.09 -7.10 4.04
C PRO A 90 3.13 -8.13 4.68
N ASN A 91 1.84 -7.79 4.75
CA ASN A 91 0.84 -8.56 5.51
C ASN A 91 -0.10 -9.40 4.62
N ASN A 92 0.12 -9.40 3.29
CA ASN A 92 -0.67 -10.22 2.36
C ASN A 92 0.14 -10.63 1.12
N LEU A 93 0.05 -11.90 0.71
CA LEU A 93 0.57 -12.34 -0.59
C LEU A 93 -0.42 -11.91 -1.67
N ASN A 94 -0.11 -10.82 -2.36
CA ASN A 94 -1.02 -10.27 -3.38
C ASN A 94 -1.04 -11.12 -4.65
N ASP A 95 -2.10 -10.97 -5.45
CA ASP A 95 -2.36 -11.91 -6.53
C ASP A 95 -1.39 -11.78 -7.70
N ASN A 96 -0.79 -10.60 -7.89
CA ASN A 96 0.33 -10.43 -8.83
C ASN A 96 1.52 -11.33 -8.46
N ALA A 97 1.82 -11.45 -7.16
CA ALA A 97 2.85 -12.36 -6.67
C ALA A 97 2.42 -13.82 -6.80
N ARG A 98 1.25 -14.18 -6.24
CA ARG A 98 0.67 -15.55 -6.27
C ARG A 98 0.62 -16.13 -7.68
N GLN A 99 -0.07 -15.44 -8.60
CA GLN A 99 -0.24 -15.88 -9.98
C GLN A 99 1.10 -15.99 -10.72
N THR A 100 2.08 -15.15 -10.39
CA THR A 100 3.42 -15.25 -11.00
C THR A 100 4.19 -16.46 -10.50
N ILE A 101 4.10 -16.77 -9.19
CA ILE A 101 4.72 -17.97 -8.59
C ILE A 101 4.17 -19.24 -9.24
N GLU A 102 2.85 -19.33 -9.35
CA GLU A 102 2.15 -20.46 -9.97
C GLU A 102 2.45 -20.58 -11.48
N LYS A 103 2.33 -19.47 -12.23
CA LYS A 103 2.56 -19.42 -13.68
C LYS A 103 3.99 -19.79 -14.07
N LEU A 104 4.97 -19.37 -13.27
CA LEU A 104 6.38 -19.74 -13.47
C LEU A 104 6.72 -21.14 -12.93
N LYS A 105 5.79 -21.81 -12.23
CA LYS A 105 5.95 -23.16 -11.67
C LYS A 105 7.17 -23.26 -10.75
N ALA A 106 7.27 -22.31 -9.83
CA ALA A 106 8.32 -22.27 -8.83
C ALA A 106 8.28 -23.49 -7.88
N LYS A 107 9.43 -23.80 -7.30
CA LYS A 107 9.60 -24.83 -6.27
C LYS A 107 10.23 -24.24 -5.01
N ASN A 108 11.19 -23.33 -5.20
CA ASN A 108 11.92 -22.64 -4.14
C ASN A 108 11.54 -21.16 -4.14
N ILE A 109 11.23 -20.60 -2.97
CA ILE A 109 11.01 -19.15 -2.81
C ILE A 109 11.97 -18.62 -1.76
N TYR A 110 12.85 -17.72 -2.20
CA TYR A 110 13.82 -17.01 -1.38
C TYR A 110 13.16 -15.75 -0.83
N VAL A 111 12.72 -15.79 0.42
CA VAL A 111 12.01 -14.68 1.08
C VAL A 111 13.03 -13.76 1.73
N ILE A 112 13.12 -12.52 1.22
CA ILE A 112 14.10 -11.53 1.66
C ILE A 112 13.47 -10.58 2.68
N GLY A 113 14.14 -10.39 3.80
CA GLY A 113 13.72 -9.47 4.87
C GLY A 113 13.04 -10.14 6.05
N GLY A 114 12.90 -9.36 7.13
CA GLY A 114 12.28 -9.78 8.38
C GLY A 114 10.76 -10.00 8.29
N GLU A 115 10.13 -10.31 9.41
CA GLU A 115 8.67 -10.54 9.46
C GLU A 115 7.85 -9.24 9.40
N ALA A 116 8.45 -8.08 9.73
CA ALA A 116 7.90 -6.78 9.38
C ALA A 116 7.92 -6.49 7.86
N SER A 117 8.87 -7.08 7.12
CA SER A 117 9.01 -6.89 5.67
C SER A 117 8.13 -7.86 4.87
N ILE A 118 8.08 -9.13 5.29
CA ILE A 118 7.21 -10.20 4.77
C ILE A 118 6.74 -11.04 5.96
N SER A 119 5.47 -10.93 6.34
CA SER A 119 4.89 -11.53 7.55
C SER A 119 4.92 -13.05 7.61
N SER A 120 4.89 -13.60 8.84
CA SER A 120 4.76 -15.05 9.07
C SER A 120 3.50 -15.65 8.43
N LYS A 121 2.42 -14.88 8.23
CA LYS A 121 1.25 -15.29 7.46
C LYS A 121 1.64 -15.74 6.04
N ILE A 122 2.35 -14.88 5.30
CA ILE A 122 2.83 -15.17 3.93
C ILE A 122 3.78 -16.36 3.93
N ARG A 123 4.66 -16.45 4.93
CA ARG A 123 5.64 -17.54 5.04
C ARG A 123 4.95 -18.89 5.24
N ASN A 124 3.94 -18.95 6.10
CA ASN A 124 3.19 -20.17 6.35
C ASN A 124 2.33 -20.56 5.14
N GLU A 125 1.65 -19.59 4.52
CA GLU A 125 0.86 -19.77 3.29
C GLU A 125 1.68 -20.37 2.13
N LEU A 126 2.96 -20.01 2.02
CA LEU A 126 3.86 -20.54 0.99
C LEU A 126 4.56 -21.85 1.38
N LYS A 127 4.81 -22.11 2.67
CA LYS A 127 5.52 -23.33 3.15
C LYS A 127 4.81 -24.63 2.78
N ASP A 128 3.48 -24.62 2.69
CA ASP A 128 2.67 -25.79 2.36
C ASP A 128 2.84 -26.25 0.90
N SER A 129 3.29 -25.36 0.00
CA SER A 129 3.41 -25.63 -1.45
C SER A 129 4.82 -25.43 -2.01
N TYR A 130 5.69 -24.68 -1.33
CA TYR A 130 7.00 -24.27 -1.83
C TYR A 130 8.07 -24.38 -0.74
N LYS A 131 9.28 -24.79 -1.13
CA LYS A 131 10.44 -24.76 -0.24
C LYS A 131 10.83 -23.30 0.01
N LEU A 132 10.61 -22.81 1.22
CA LEU A 132 11.10 -21.48 1.60
C LEU A 132 12.58 -21.51 1.99
N ILE A 133 13.31 -20.50 1.52
CA ILE A 133 14.61 -20.10 2.04
C ILE A 133 14.41 -18.70 2.64
N GLU A 134 14.41 -18.60 3.96
CA GLU A 134 14.20 -17.33 4.66
C GLU A 134 15.54 -16.62 4.89
N LEU A 135 15.77 -15.51 4.20
CA LEU A 135 16.97 -14.69 4.31
C LEU A 135 16.62 -13.40 5.06
N LYS A 136 16.85 -13.43 6.38
CA LYS A 136 16.43 -12.39 7.33
C LYS A 136 17.44 -12.17 8.45
N GLY A 137 17.50 -10.94 8.94
CA GLY A 137 18.19 -10.54 10.17
C GLY A 137 17.35 -9.52 10.96
N LYS A 138 17.90 -8.98 12.05
CA LYS A 138 17.24 -7.92 12.85
C LYS A 138 17.14 -6.59 12.11
N ASP A 139 18.07 -6.34 11.19
CA ASP A 139 18.09 -5.15 10.34
C ASP A 139 18.54 -5.50 8.90
N ARG A 140 18.70 -4.47 8.08
CA ARG A 140 19.13 -4.58 6.68
C ARG A 140 20.57 -5.12 6.52
N PHE A 141 21.45 -4.85 7.48
CA PHE A 141 22.86 -5.26 7.44
C PHE A 141 23.03 -6.74 7.81
N GLU A 142 22.29 -7.22 8.81
CA GLU A 142 22.17 -8.65 9.13
C GLU A 142 21.42 -9.40 8.00
N THR A 143 20.38 -8.81 7.40
CA THR A 143 19.67 -9.41 6.25
C THR A 143 20.56 -9.52 5.02
N ASN A 144 21.34 -8.48 4.71
CA ASN A 144 22.33 -8.52 3.64
C ASN A 144 23.42 -9.58 3.88
N LEU A 145 23.90 -9.73 5.13
CA LEU A 145 24.81 -10.81 5.51
C LEU A 145 24.17 -12.19 5.27
N SER A 146 22.90 -12.37 5.64
CA SER A 146 22.14 -13.60 5.36
C SER A 146 22.09 -13.93 3.85
N VAL A 147 21.89 -12.92 2.99
CA VAL A 147 21.93 -13.05 1.53
C VAL A 147 23.33 -13.39 1.02
N ALA A 148 24.37 -12.75 1.55
CA ALA A 148 25.76 -13.03 1.18
C ALA A 148 26.17 -14.47 1.54
N GLU A 149 25.87 -14.94 2.74
CA GLU A 149 26.13 -16.32 3.19
C GLU A 149 25.38 -17.37 2.36
N GLU A 150 24.14 -17.09 1.92
CA GLU A 150 23.42 -17.96 0.98
C GLU A 150 24.08 -17.96 -0.42
N MET A 151 24.61 -16.83 -0.88
CA MET A 151 25.40 -16.79 -2.11
C MET A 151 26.69 -17.61 -2.01
N VAL A 152 27.38 -17.62 -0.85
CA VAL A 152 28.53 -18.52 -0.61
C VAL A 152 28.11 -19.99 -0.65
N LYS A 153 26.99 -20.36 -0.02
CA LYS A 153 26.41 -21.72 -0.12
C LYS A 153 26.04 -22.10 -1.56
N LEU A 154 25.67 -21.13 -2.40
CA LEU A 154 25.45 -21.29 -3.83
C LEU A 154 26.76 -21.25 -4.65
N GLY A 155 27.94 -21.28 -4.03
CA GLY A 155 29.24 -21.33 -4.71
C GLY A 155 29.58 -20.06 -5.50
N VAL A 156 29.16 -18.89 -5.00
CA VAL A 156 29.68 -17.60 -5.48
C VAL A 156 31.07 -17.37 -4.89
N ASP A 157 32.00 -16.88 -5.71
CA ASP A 157 33.35 -16.53 -5.26
C ASP A 157 33.33 -15.34 -4.28
N THR A 158 34.14 -15.42 -3.24
CA THR A 158 34.31 -14.39 -2.21
C THR A 158 35.63 -13.63 -2.35
N SER A 159 36.45 -13.92 -3.36
CA SER A 159 37.76 -13.28 -3.57
C SER A 159 37.65 -11.76 -3.75
N GLU A 160 36.58 -11.29 -4.41
CA GLU A 160 36.26 -9.88 -4.59
C GLU A 160 34.79 -9.58 -4.26
N VAL A 161 34.56 -8.52 -3.49
CA VAL A 161 33.22 -8.07 -3.09
C VAL A 161 33.04 -6.57 -3.34
N MET A 162 31.80 -6.18 -3.63
CA MET A 162 31.42 -4.78 -3.84
C MET A 162 30.68 -4.26 -2.61
N VAL A 163 31.02 -3.07 -2.13
CA VAL A 163 30.49 -2.51 -0.88
C VAL A 163 29.84 -1.15 -1.14
N VAL A 164 28.61 -0.97 -0.68
CA VAL A 164 27.78 0.23 -0.92
C VAL A 164 27.06 0.69 0.34
N ASN A 165 26.62 1.95 0.38
CA ASN A 165 25.78 2.41 1.49
C ASN A 165 24.31 2.00 1.25
N GLY A 166 23.79 1.14 2.12
CA GLY A 166 22.40 0.65 2.09
C GLY A 166 21.43 1.35 3.05
N LYS A 167 21.87 2.36 3.81
CA LYS A 167 21.01 3.20 4.67
C LYS A 167 20.81 4.60 4.08
N ASP A 168 21.92 5.30 3.84
CA ASP A 168 21.98 6.73 3.55
C ASP A 168 22.33 7.00 2.06
N GLY A 169 22.82 5.99 1.32
CA GLY A 169 23.31 6.09 -0.06
C GLY A 169 22.61 5.17 -1.07
N PHE A 170 21.30 4.97 -0.92
CA PHE A 170 20.46 4.04 -1.70
C PHE A 170 20.68 4.09 -3.25
N SER A 171 20.99 5.26 -3.80
CA SER A 171 21.31 5.47 -5.23
C SER A 171 22.51 4.67 -5.73
N ASP A 172 23.50 4.54 -4.86
CA ASP A 172 24.80 3.98 -5.19
C ASP A 172 24.66 2.46 -5.19
N ALA A 173 23.85 1.93 -4.25
CA ALA A 173 23.42 0.54 -4.23
C ALA A 173 22.56 0.15 -5.45
N LEU A 174 21.58 0.96 -5.87
CA LEU A 174 20.81 0.71 -7.11
C LEU A 174 21.70 0.67 -8.37
N SER A 175 22.78 1.46 -8.39
CA SER A 175 23.70 1.54 -9.53
C SER A 175 24.75 0.43 -9.53
N ALA A 176 25.20 0.00 -8.35
CA ALA A 176 26.16 -1.08 -8.15
C ALA A 176 25.54 -2.47 -8.29
N ALA A 177 24.30 -2.66 -7.85
CA ALA A 177 23.60 -3.95 -7.87
C ALA A 177 23.60 -4.68 -9.23
N PRO A 178 23.26 -4.03 -10.37
CA PRO A 178 23.38 -4.63 -11.69
C PRO A 178 24.80 -5.08 -12.05
N ILE A 179 25.82 -4.40 -11.52
CA ILE A 179 27.23 -4.57 -11.89
C ILE A 179 27.87 -5.68 -11.04
N ALA A 180 27.59 -5.71 -9.74
CA ALA A 180 27.88 -6.86 -8.89
C ALA A 180 27.24 -8.14 -9.47
N ALA A 181 25.96 -8.06 -9.91
CA ALA A 181 25.29 -9.15 -10.61
C ALA A 181 25.90 -9.48 -11.99
N ALA A 182 26.35 -8.50 -12.76
CA ALA A 182 27.01 -8.73 -14.05
C ALA A 182 28.36 -9.43 -13.89
N ASN A 183 29.13 -9.07 -12.86
CA ASN A 183 30.45 -9.62 -12.51
C ASN A 183 30.36 -10.93 -11.73
N GLY A 184 29.20 -11.25 -11.13
CA GLY A 184 29.03 -12.37 -10.20
C GLY A 184 29.59 -12.13 -8.79
N GLN A 185 29.95 -10.89 -8.45
CA GLN A 185 30.52 -10.49 -7.15
C GLN A 185 29.42 -10.31 -6.09
N ILE A 186 29.70 -10.64 -4.82
CA ILE A 186 28.77 -10.37 -3.71
C ILE A 186 28.68 -8.86 -3.45
N LEU A 187 27.45 -8.36 -3.27
CA LEU A 187 27.17 -6.98 -2.86
C LEU A 187 26.89 -6.92 -1.35
N LEU A 188 27.80 -6.29 -0.61
CA LEU A 188 27.65 -6.01 0.83
C LEU A 188 27.17 -4.57 1.03
N ILE A 189 26.40 -4.33 2.09
CA ILE A 189 25.90 -2.99 2.44
C ILE A 189 26.40 -2.50 3.80
N VAL A 190 26.71 -1.21 3.87
CA VAL A 190 27.14 -0.47 5.08
C VAL A 190 26.28 0.78 5.26
N SER A 191 26.49 1.55 6.32
CA SER A 191 26.10 2.97 6.39
C SER A 191 27.34 3.86 6.42
N LYS A 192 27.16 5.17 6.60
CA LYS A 192 28.27 6.12 6.77
C LYS A 192 29.22 5.73 7.93
N ASP A 193 28.67 5.15 8.99
CA ASP A 193 29.34 4.93 10.29
C ASP A 193 29.16 3.53 10.90
N ASN A 194 28.36 2.65 10.28
CA ASN A 194 28.27 1.22 10.61
C ASN A 194 28.67 0.35 9.40
N GLY A 195 29.76 -0.39 9.53
CA GLY A 195 30.21 -1.38 8.55
C GLY A 195 30.35 -2.79 9.10
N LYS A 196 29.80 -3.08 10.29
CA LYS A 196 30.15 -4.26 11.10
C LYS A 196 30.01 -5.58 10.34
N THR A 197 28.83 -5.90 9.81
CA THR A 197 28.59 -7.19 9.14
C THR A 197 29.38 -7.34 7.84
N ALA A 198 29.68 -6.23 7.15
CA ALA A 198 30.55 -6.23 5.99
C ALA A 198 32.00 -6.52 6.39
N THR A 199 32.54 -5.87 7.44
CA THR A 199 33.86 -6.20 8.02
C THR A 199 33.94 -7.67 8.41
N GLU A 200 32.93 -8.18 9.12
CA GLU A 200 32.87 -9.58 9.57
C GLU A 200 32.90 -10.58 8.39
N PHE A 201 32.10 -10.34 7.34
CA PHE A 201 32.12 -11.16 6.13
C PHE A 201 33.47 -11.09 5.40
N ILE A 202 34.00 -9.88 5.18
CA ILE A 202 35.25 -9.64 4.46
C ILE A 202 36.43 -10.32 5.16
N GLN A 203 36.51 -10.21 6.48
CA GLN A 203 37.57 -10.84 7.28
C GLN A 203 37.44 -12.37 7.27
N LYS A 204 36.23 -12.91 7.46
CA LYS A 204 35.95 -14.35 7.42
C LYS A 204 36.33 -14.99 6.07
N HIS A 205 36.10 -14.28 4.97
CA HIS A 205 36.30 -14.78 3.61
C HIS A 205 37.58 -14.27 2.91
N ASN A 206 38.40 -13.48 3.61
CA ASN A 206 39.62 -12.83 3.09
C ASN A 206 39.38 -12.05 1.78
N SER A 207 38.24 -11.37 1.69
CA SER A 207 37.75 -10.71 0.47
C SER A 207 38.47 -9.39 0.17
N LYS A 208 38.72 -9.09 -1.11
CA LYS A 208 39.08 -7.74 -1.54
C LYS A 208 37.82 -6.90 -1.72
N ALA A 209 37.67 -5.86 -0.92
CA ALA A 209 36.51 -4.96 -1.01
C ALA A 209 36.76 -3.76 -1.94
N THR A 210 35.88 -3.60 -2.93
CA THR A 210 35.74 -2.35 -3.71
C THR A 210 34.54 -1.56 -3.19
N VAL A 211 34.79 -0.35 -2.69
CA VAL A 211 33.76 0.57 -2.19
C VAL A 211 33.21 1.42 -3.33
N ILE A 212 31.89 1.49 -3.48
CA ILE A 212 31.21 2.41 -4.39
C ILE A 212 30.47 3.46 -3.56
N GLY A 213 30.76 4.74 -3.82
CA GLY A 213 30.19 5.87 -3.09
C GLY A 213 31.24 6.82 -2.53
N THR A 214 30.87 8.10 -2.42
CA THR A 214 31.81 9.16 -2.00
C THR A 214 32.20 9.06 -0.53
N LYS A 215 33.27 9.75 -0.13
CA LYS A 215 33.69 9.87 1.29
C LYS A 215 32.59 10.41 2.22
N ASN A 216 31.64 11.18 1.70
CA ASN A 216 30.50 11.70 2.47
C ASN A 216 29.44 10.63 2.75
N VAL A 217 29.32 9.64 1.85
CA VAL A 217 28.34 8.55 1.89
C VAL A 217 28.91 7.30 2.58
N ILE A 218 30.18 6.98 2.37
CA ILE A 218 30.92 5.93 3.09
C ILE A 218 32.21 6.56 3.59
N SER A 219 32.29 6.82 4.89
CA SER A 219 33.43 7.50 5.51
C SER A 219 34.75 6.76 5.29
N ASP A 220 35.87 7.47 5.33
CA ASP A 220 37.19 6.82 5.28
C ASP A 220 37.45 5.93 6.51
N LYS A 221 36.76 6.18 7.63
CA LYS A 221 36.71 5.29 8.79
C LYS A 221 36.16 3.91 8.41
N ILE A 222 35.01 3.86 7.71
CA ILE A 222 34.40 2.60 7.26
C ILE A 222 35.21 1.96 6.12
N TYR A 223 35.71 2.76 5.18
CA TYR A 223 36.62 2.28 4.12
C TYR A 223 37.84 1.54 4.69
N ASN A 224 38.47 2.10 5.73
CA ASN A 224 39.60 1.49 6.41
C ASN A 224 39.17 0.27 7.27
N SER A 225 38.03 0.33 7.97
CA SER A 225 37.60 -0.77 8.85
C SER A 225 37.13 -2.04 8.12
N ILE A 226 36.76 -1.93 6.84
CA ILE A 226 36.47 -3.07 5.97
C ILE A 226 37.69 -3.52 5.14
N GLY A 227 38.86 -2.86 5.28
CA GLY A 227 40.07 -3.20 4.51
C GLY A 227 39.94 -2.95 3.01
N ALA A 228 39.21 -1.92 2.58
CA ALA A 228 38.93 -1.70 1.16
C ALA A 228 40.19 -1.37 0.34
N SER A 229 40.35 -2.06 -0.80
CA SER A 229 41.49 -1.90 -1.70
C SER A 229 41.26 -0.88 -2.81
N ARG A 230 40.01 -0.48 -3.06
CA ARG A 230 39.63 0.50 -4.09
C ARG A 230 38.35 1.25 -3.70
N ARG A 231 38.30 2.57 -3.98
CA ARG A 231 37.06 3.37 -4.00
C ARG A 231 36.70 3.73 -5.43
N VAL A 232 35.40 3.73 -5.74
CA VAL A 232 34.79 4.35 -6.92
C VAL A 232 33.88 5.48 -6.44
N ASP A 233 34.32 6.72 -6.63
CA ASP A 233 33.60 7.90 -6.13
C ASP A 233 32.36 8.24 -6.98
N GLY A 234 31.24 8.48 -6.30
CA GLY A 234 29.96 8.88 -6.90
C GLY A 234 29.95 10.29 -7.50
N GLY A 235 28.81 10.68 -8.05
CA GLY A 235 28.55 12.03 -8.58
C GLY A 235 28.07 13.00 -7.50
N ALA A 236 27.62 14.20 -7.92
CA ALA A 236 26.96 15.13 -6.99
C ALA A 236 25.54 14.66 -6.62
N ASN A 237 24.94 13.76 -7.40
CA ASN A 237 23.62 13.18 -7.15
C ASN A 237 23.52 11.73 -7.69
N ARG A 238 22.35 11.10 -7.47
CA ARG A 238 22.06 9.70 -7.83
C ARG A 238 22.27 9.35 -9.30
N PHE A 239 21.94 10.27 -10.21
CA PHE A 239 22.03 10.07 -11.65
C PHE A 239 23.47 10.22 -12.14
N GLU A 240 24.20 11.20 -11.61
CA GLU A 240 25.63 11.33 -11.88
C GLU A 240 26.44 10.15 -11.30
N THR A 241 26.09 9.65 -10.11
CA THR A 241 26.68 8.42 -9.57
C THR A 241 26.44 7.25 -10.51
N ASN A 242 25.20 7.04 -10.96
CA ASN A 242 24.86 5.99 -11.92
C ASN A 242 25.72 6.08 -13.20
N LEU A 243 25.76 7.25 -13.84
CA LEU A 243 26.53 7.46 -15.08
C LEU A 243 28.06 7.42 -14.89
N LYS A 244 28.59 7.70 -13.69
CA LYS A 244 30.01 7.48 -13.37
C LYS A 244 30.33 5.98 -13.24
N ILE A 245 29.55 5.24 -12.45
CA ILE A 245 29.81 3.81 -12.19
C ILE A 245 29.69 3.01 -13.49
N LEU A 246 28.67 3.28 -14.34
CA LEU A 246 28.51 2.60 -15.63
C LEU A 246 29.71 2.79 -16.57
N LYS A 247 30.39 3.95 -16.50
CA LYS A 247 31.63 4.22 -17.25
C LYS A 247 32.83 3.51 -16.63
N GLU A 248 33.01 3.62 -15.32
CA GLU A 248 34.12 3.03 -14.57
C GLU A 248 34.21 1.50 -14.74
N PHE A 249 33.05 0.82 -14.79
CA PHE A 249 32.97 -0.63 -15.02
C PHE A 249 32.72 -1.02 -16.49
N ASN A 250 32.70 -0.06 -17.42
CA ASN A 250 32.56 -0.27 -18.86
C ASN A 250 31.40 -1.23 -19.25
N VAL A 251 30.23 -1.02 -18.65
CA VAL A 251 29.08 -1.95 -18.74
C VAL A 251 28.49 -1.91 -20.15
N LYS A 252 28.52 -3.05 -20.85
CA LYS A 252 28.19 -3.10 -22.29
C LYS A 252 26.69 -3.17 -22.56
N SER A 253 26.21 -2.26 -23.40
CA SER A 253 24.86 -2.21 -23.99
C SER A 253 24.72 -3.02 -25.30
N ASP A 254 25.63 -3.96 -25.56
CA ASP A 254 25.69 -4.66 -26.87
C ASP A 254 24.47 -5.59 -27.14
N THR A 255 23.69 -5.95 -26.10
CA THR A 255 22.45 -6.77 -26.27
C THR A 255 21.21 -6.12 -25.68
N HIS A 256 21.27 -5.58 -24.46
CA HIS A 256 20.15 -4.95 -23.75
C HIS A 256 20.60 -3.65 -23.09
N LEU A 257 19.64 -2.78 -22.79
CA LEU A 257 19.82 -1.56 -21.98
C LEU A 257 18.54 -1.31 -21.19
N TYR A 258 18.65 -1.07 -19.89
CA TYR A 258 17.50 -0.86 -19.00
C TYR A 258 17.43 0.59 -18.51
N ILE A 259 16.22 1.12 -18.39
CA ILE A 259 15.95 2.50 -17.99
C ILE A 259 14.88 2.49 -16.91
N ALA A 260 15.14 3.15 -15.79
CA ALA A 260 14.20 3.27 -14.69
C ALA A 260 14.24 4.65 -14.03
N ASN A 261 13.10 5.13 -13.55
CA ASN A 261 13.06 6.34 -12.73
C ASN A 261 13.53 6.03 -11.29
N SER A 262 14.29 6.93 -10.66
CA SER A 262 14.74 6.77 -9.26
C SER A 262 14.36 7.93 -8.32
N THR A 263 13.36 8.73 -8.72
CA THR A 263 12.81 9.87 -7.98
C THR A 263 11.47 9.49 -7.33
N GLY A 264 11.22 9.98 -6.11
CA GLY A 264 9.98 9.72 -5.38
C GLY A 264 9.62 8.23 -5.29
N LYS A 265 8.40 7.87 -5.72
CA LYS A 265 7.87 6.49 -5.68
C LYS A 265 8.40 5.57 -6.79
N GLY A 266 9.23 6.06 -7.73
CA GLY A 266 9.77 5.28 -8.85
C GLY A 266 10.80 4.21 -8.46
N TYR A 267 11.38 4.29 -7.26
CA TYR A 267 12.49 3.43 -6.82
C TYR A 267 12.23 1.91 -6.94
N ALA A 268 10.97 1.48 -6.79
CA ALA A 268 10.61 0.07 -6.85
C ALA A 268 10.73 -0.49 -8.27
N ASP A 269 10.43 0.31 -9.30
CA ASP A 269 10.61 -0.07 -10.70
C ASP A 269 12.11 -0.16 -11.04
N ALA A 270 12.95 0.73 -10.47
CA ALA A 270 14.42 0.65 -10.60
C ALA A 270 15.04 -0.57 -9.90
N LEU A 271 14.55 -0.92 -8.71
CA LEU A 271 14.93 -2.15 -8.00
C LEU A 271 14.61 -3.39 -8.85
N VAL A 272 13.40 -3.47 -9.40
CA VAL A 272 12.97 -4.58 -10.28
C VAL A 272 13.78 -4.60 -11.58
N ALA A 273 14.08 -3.45 -12.18
CA ALA A 273 14.92 -3.34 -13.37
C ALA A 273 16.36 -3.83 -13.14
N SER A 274 16.91 -3.61 -11.94
CA SER A 274 18.28 -4.04 -11.58
C SER A 274 18.51 -5.54 -11.75
N VAL A 275 17.45 -6.34 -11.58
CA VAL A 275 17.47 -7.81 -11.73
C VAL A 275 17.68 -8.21 -13.19
N LEU A 276 17.02 -7.54 -14.14
CA LEU A 276 17.19 -7.83 -15.56
C LEU A 276 18.48 -7.25 -16.12
N ALA A 277 18.85 -6.05 -15.68
CA ALA A 277 20.15 -5.46 -15.96
C ALA A 277 21.28 -6.41 -15.51
N GLY A 278 21.20 -6.92 -14.28
CA GLY A 278 22.07 -8.00 -13.80
C GLY A 278 21.97 -9.26 -14.66
N LYS A 279 20.77 -9.80 -14.93
CA LYS A 279 20.55 -11.03 -15.71
C LYS A 279 21.26 -11.01 -17.06
N PHE A 280 21.10 -9.92 -17.82
CA PHE A 280 21.68 -9.74 -19.15
C PHE A 280 23.07 -9.07 -19.13
N SER A 281 23.64 -8.79 -17.96
CA SER A 281 24.92 -8.07 -17.77
C SER A 281 24.95 -6.72 -18.52
N ALA A 282 23.83 -6.01 -18.45
CA ALA A 282 23.49 -4.81 -19.19
C ALA A 282 23.40 -3.57 -18.27
N PRO A 283 23.58 -2.34 -18.80
CA PRO A 283 23.47 -1.13 -18.00
C PRO A 283 22.03 -0.87 -17.54
N LEU A 284 21.85 -0.52 -16.27
CA LEU A 284 20.65 0.15 -15.75
C LEU A 284 20.95 1.65 -15.64
N ILE A 285 20.25 2.45 -16.44
CA ILE A 285 20.41 3.90 -16.50
C ILE A 285 19.23 4.54 -15.74
N LEU A 286 19.57 5.39 -14.77
CA LEU A 286 18.58 6.05 -13.93
C LEU A 286 18.18 7.41 -14.52
N THR A 287 16.87 7.66 -14.63
CA THR A 287 16.31 8.95 -15.06
C THR A 287 15.56 9.64 -13.93
N ASP A 288 15.38 10.95 -14.09
CA ASP A 288 14.64 11.84 -13.20
C ASP A 288 13.32 12.26 -13.87
N THR A 289 12.82 13.47 -13.60
CA THR A 289 11.77 14.12 -14.40
C THR A 289 12.22 14.34 -15.86
N LYS A 290 11.27 14.53 -16.78
CA LYS A 290 11.55 14.68 -18.22
C LYS A 290 12.54 15.81 -18.52
N ASP A 291 12.29 16.99 -17.97
CA ASP A 291 12.99 18.23 -18.32
C ASP A 291 14.20 18.49 -17.39
N SER A 292 14.62 17.47 -16.64
CA SER A 292 15.80 17.48 -15.78
C SER A 292 17.10 17.35 -16.58
N LYS A 293 18.12 18.14 -16.21
CA LYS A 293 19.48 18.05 -16.76
C LYS A 293 20.11 16.68 -16.56
N ASP A 294 19.66 15.90 -15.58
CA ASP A 294 20.15 14.54 -15.37
C ASP A 294 19.49 13.52 -16.29
N THR A 295 18.22 13.71 -16.64
CA THR A 295 17.57 12.99 -17.73
C THR A 295 18.21 13.34 -19.08
N GLU A 296 18.61 14.59 -19.30
CA GLU A 296 19.38 14.99 -20.50
C GLU A 296 20.75 14.25 -20.56
N LYS A 297 21.52 14.23 -19.47
CA LYS A 297 22.77 13.45 -19.36
C LYS A 297 22.54 11.95 -19.62
N ALA A 298 21.45 11.38 -19.09
CA ALA A 298 21.08 9.99 -19.29
C ALA A 298 20.73 9.70 -20.77
N LEU A 299 19.89 10.53 -21.40
CA LEU A 299 19.54 10.43 -22.83
C LEU A 299 20.77 10.53 -23.74
N LYS A 300 21.71 11.43 -23.41
CA LYS A 300 23.00 11.50 -24.11
C LYS A 300 23.83 10.22 -23.92
N TYR A 301 23.96 9.71 -22.70
CA TYR A 301 24.69 8.47 -22.46
C TYR A 301 24.05 7.26 -23.18
N ILE A 302 22.72 7.19 -23.24
CA ILE A 302 21.98 6.18 -24.02
C ILE A 302 22.34 6.29 -25.51
N LYS A 303 22.24 7.49 -26.09
CA LYS A 303 22.60 7.77 -27.49
C LYS A 303 24.05 7.37 -27.81
N ASP A 304 24.98 7.72 -26.94
CA ASP A 304 26.42 7.49 -27.14
C ASP A 304 26.81 6.00 -26.98
N ASN A 305 25.95 5.14 -26.42
CA ASN A 305 26.26 3.73 -26.12
C ASN A 305 25.34 2.68 -26.75
N ILE A 306 24.18 3.02 -27.35
CA ILE A 306 23.38 2.06 -28.14
C ILE A 306 24.18 1.59 -29.37
N LYS A 307 24.21 0.28 -29.62
CA LYS A 307 24.96 -0.32 -30.74
C LYS A 307 24.13 -1.39 -31.44
N GLY A 308 24.19 -1.41 -32.76
CA GLY A 308 23.57 -2.47 -33.56
C GLY A 308 22.05 -2.56 -33.35
N MET A 309 21.61 -3.52 -32.55
CA MET A 309 20.21 -3.86 -32.26
C MET A 309 19.96 -4.03 -30.73
N THR A 310 20.57 -3.18 -29.89
CA THR A 310 20.36 -3.15 -28.43
C THR A 310 18.86 -3.14 -28.05
N GLU A 311 18.39 -4.16 -27.31
CA GLU A 311 17.02 -4.15 -26.78
C GLU A 311 16.89 -3.14 -25.63
N VAL A 312 16.34 -1.96 -25.92
CA VAL A 312 16.11 -0.90 -24.94
C VAL A 312 14.79 -1.15 -24.22
N ASN A 313 14.86 -1.19 -22.88
CA ASN A 313 13.76 -1.57 -22.00
C ASN A 313 13.50 -0.48 -20.95
N ALA A 314 12.34 0.19 -21.03
CA ALA A 314 11.87 1.10 -19.99
C ALA A 314 11.04 0.35 -18.95
N VAL A 315 11.39 0.48 -17.67
CA VAL A 315 10.69 -0.17 -16.55
C VAL A 315 10.00 0.90 -15.71
N GLY A 316 8.67 0.85 -15.69
CA GLY A 316 7.82 1.82 -15.01
C GLY A 316 6.80 2.49 -15.93
N GLY A 317 5.70 2.93 -15.31
CA GLY A 317 4.57 3.53 -16.00
C GLY A 317 4.86 4.90 -16.62
N LYS A 318 3.99 5.34 -17.54
CA LYS A 318 4.08 6.67 -18.21
C LYS A 318 4.13 7.88 -17.26
N VAL A 319 3.74 7.73 -15.99
CA VAL A 319 3.88 8.78 -14.96
C VAL A 319 5.33 8.93 -14.48
N VAL A 320 6.07 7.83 -14.34
CA VAL A 320 7.47 7.84 -13.83
C VAL A 320 8.51 7.89 -14.96
N ILE A 321 8.21 7.31 -16.13
CA ILE A 321 8.99 7.51 -17.35
C ILE A 321 8.02 8.04 -18.41
N PRO A 322 7.87 9.36 -18.57
CA PRO A 322 7.04 9.97 -19.61
C PRO A 322 7.25 9.37 -21.00
N GLN A 323 6.16 9.25 -21.74
CA GLN A 323 6.13 8.66 -23.08
C GLN A 323 7.12 9.36 -24.04
N SER A 324 7.30 10.67 -23.89
CA SER A 324 8.25 11.48 -24.65
C SER A 324 9.72 11.10 -24.40
N ILE A 325 10.11 10.66 -23.20
CA ILE A 325 11.47 10.14 -22.95
C ILE A 325 11.71 8.90 -23.82
N THR A 326 10.74 7.99 -23.88
CA THR A 326 10.84 6.79 -24.74
C THR A 326 10.81 7.12 -26.23
N GLU A 327 10.12 8.18 -26.64
CA GLU A 327 10.13 8.68 -28.02
C GLU A 327 11.43 9.40 -28.41
N ASP A 328 12.07 10.09 -27.47
CA ASP A 328 13.41 10.66 -27.66
C ASP A 328 14.46 9.56 -27.86
N ILE A 329 14.35 8.45 -27.12
CA ILE A 329 15.26 7.29 -27.28
C ILE A 329 15.00 6.54 -28.59
N ASN A 330 13.74 6.43 -29.03
CA ASN A 330 13.39 5.83 -30.33
C ASN A 330 14.12 6.49 -31.51
N LYS A 331 14.54 7.76 -31.39
CA LYS A 331 15.33 8.47 -32.43
C LYS A 331 16.75 7.92 -32.62
N TYR A 332 17.26 7.15 -31.66
CA TYR A 332 18.61 6.56 -31.68
C TYR A 332 18.61 5.05 -31.95
N ILE A 333 17.42 4.44 -32.07
CA ILE A 333 17.24 3.01 -32.27
C ILE A 333 17.23 2.66 -33.77
N LYS A 334 17.94 1.58 -34.14
CA LYS A 334 17.87 1.03 -35.51
C LYS A 334 16.67 0.09 -35.64
N LYS A 335 15.87 0.28 -36.70
CA LYS A 335 14.74 -0.60 -37.04
C LYS A 335 15.22 -1.84 -37.80
N LYS A 336 14.51 -2.96 -37.61
CA LYS A 336 14.79 -4.25 -38.27
C LYS A 336 13.85 -4.45 -39.48
N PRO A 337 14.30 -5.05 -40.60
CA PRO A 337 13.40 -5.48 -41.68
C PRO A 337 12.54 -6.69 -41.27
N GLU A 338 11.33 -6.77 -41.84
CA GLU A 338 10.28 -7.74 -41.47
C GLU A 338 10.56 -9.18 -41.93
N PRO A 339 10.35 -10.21 -41.07
CA PRO A 339 10.31 -11.62 -41.47
C PRO A 339 8.87 -12.11 -41.74
N LYS A 340 8.71 -13.09 -42.64
CA LYS A 340 7.42 -13.73 -42.95
C LYS A 340 7.04 -14.83 -41.93
N PRO A 341 5.74 -15.17 -41.76
CA PRO A 341 5.26 -16.12 -40.76
C PRO A 341 5.17 -17.57 -41.26
N ASP A 342 5.26 -18.53 -40.33
CA ASP A 342 5.05 -19.96 -40.55
C ASP A 342 4.16 -20.62 -39.46
N LYS A 343 3.78 -21.90 -39.65
CA LYS A 343 2.68 -22.60 -38.95
C LYS A 343 3.11 -23.66 -37.89
N PRO A 344 2.18 -24.15 -37.03
CA PRO A 344 2.51 -24.83 -35.76
C PRO A 344 2.59 -26.37 -35.77
N GLU A 345 3.15 -26.93 -34.68
CA GLU A 345 3.37 -28.37 -34.41
C GLU A 345 2.29 -29.05 -33.51
N PRO A 346 2.21 -30.41 -33.47
CA PRO A 346 1.21 -31.19 -32.73
C PRO A 346 1.67 -31.74 -31.34
N LYS A 347 0.92 -32.70 -30.76
CA LYS A 347 1.01 -33.21 -29.38
C LYS A 347 1.52 -34.68 -29.25
N PRO A 348 1.92 -35.15 -28.05
CA PRO A 348 2.63 -36.42 -27.81
C PRO A 348 1.77 -37.60 -27.29
N ASP A 349 2.40 -38.79 -27.16
CA ASP A 349 1.76 -40.09 -26.84
C ASP A 349 2.31 -40.83 -25.57
N LYS A 350 1.85 -42.06 -25.31
CA LYS A 350 1.91 -42.80 -24.00
C LYS A 350 3.06 -43.83 -23.76
N PRO A 351 3.24 -44.37 -22.50
CA PRO A 351 4.36 -45.25 -22.08
C PRO A 351 4.01 -46.73 -21.73
N GLU A 352 5.03 -47.54 -21.36
CA GLU A 352 5.00 -49.01 -21.09
C GLU A 352 5.58 -49.46 -19.69
N PRO A 353 5.51 -50.76 -19.28
CA PRO A 353 5.43 -51.18 -17.85
C PRO A 353 6.64 -51.95 -17.21
N LYS A 354 6.40 -52.65 -16.07
CA LYS A 354 7.37 -53.33 -15.15
C LYS A 354 7.27 -54.89 -15.13
N PRO A 355 8.27 -55.61 -14.58
CA PRO A 355 8.23 -57.06 -14.25
C PRO A 355 8.25 -57.43 -12.73
N ASP A 356 8.29 -58.75 -12.43
CA ASP A 356 7.82 -59.42 -11.18
C ASP A 356 8.88 -60.07 -10.24
N LYS A 357 8.41 -60.89 -9.27
CA LYS A 357 9.08 -61.46 -8.09
C LYS A 357 8.82 -62.99 -7.93
N PRO A 358 9.69 -63.82 -7.31
CA PRO A 358 9.42 -65.24 -7.03
C PRO A 358 9.44 -65.67 -5.53
N GLU A 359 8.97 -66.90 -5.25
CA GLU A 359 8.91 -67.58 -3.92
C GLU A 359 9.80 -68.85 -3.83
N LEU A 360 9.93 -69.47 -2.64
CA LEU A 360 10.45 -70.84 -2.42
C LEU A 360 9.72 -71.58 -1.28
N LYS A 361 9.94 -72.90 -1.13
CA LYS A 361 9.04 -73.88 -0.43
C LYS A 361 9.73 -74.75 0.67
N PRO A 362 8.98 -75.53 1.50
CA PRO A 362 9.36 -75.93 2.86
C PRO A 362 9.86 -77.39 3.04
N ASN A 363 10.04 -77.85 4.29
CA ASN A 363 10.33 -79.26 4.63
C ASN A 363 9.63 -79.76 5.93
N LYS A 364 9.86 -81.04 6.32
CA LYS A 364 8.94 -81.93 7.08
C LYS A 364 9.33 -82.19 8.58
N PRO A 365 8.39 -82.57 9.50
CA PRO A 365 8.65 -82.66 10.97
C PRO A 365 8.71 -84.08 11.59
N GLU A 366 9.09 -84.16 12.88
CA GLU A 366 9.16 -85.37 13.75
C GLU A 366 8.74 -85.05 15.24
N PRO A 367 8.70 -86.00 16.23
CA PRO A 367 7.57 -86.09 17.21
C PRO A 367 7.73 -85.49 18.64
N LYS A 368 6.60 -85.51 19.41
CA LYS A 368 6.41 -85.00 20.80
C LYS A 368 6.81 -85.96 21.95
N PRO A 369 7.17 -85.41 23.14
CA PRO A 369 7.09 -86.11 24.43
C PRO A 369 6.38 -85.34 25.60
N GLU A 370 5.59 -86.08 26.39
CA GLU A 370 5.14 -85.93 27.81
C GLU A 370 4.74 -84.59 28.48
N ASN A 371 3.63 -84.63 29.24
CA ASN A 371 2.96 -83.47 29.88
C ASN A 371 3.71 -82.79 31.06
N LYS A 372 3.71 -81.45 31.07
CA LYS A 372 4.36 -80.50 31.99
C LYS A 372 3.52 -79.21 32.08
N ALA A 373 3.56 -78.51 33.23
CA ALA A 373 2.74 -77.32 33.43
C ALA A 373 3.08 -76.16 32.44
N PRO A 374 2.10 -75.31 32.06
CA PRO A 374 2.32 -74.10 31.28
C PRO A 374 3.39 -73.18 31.89
N ILE A 375 4.28 -72.67 31.04
CA ILE A 375 5.37 -71.76 31.44
C ILE A 375 5.20 -70.39 30.80
N ALA A 376 5.52 -69.33 31.56
CA ALA A 376 5.71 -68.00 31.00
C ALA A 376 7.05 -67.96 30.26
N THR A 377 7.02 -67.59 28.98
CA THR A 377 8.17 -67.63 28.08
C THR A 377 8.65 -66.21 27.78
N GLY A 378 9.26 -65.60 28.80
CA GLY A 378 9.75 -64.21 28.75
C GLY A 378 9.58 -63.51 30.10
N THR A 379 9.53 -62.17 30.08
CA THR A 379 9.10 -61.36 31.23
C THR A 379 8.34 -60.16 30.69
N LEU A 380 7.02 -60.13 30.88
CA LEU A 380 6.10 -59.17 30.25
C LEU A 380 6.30 -57.71 30.71
N ASN A 381 7.02 -57.52 31.81
CA ASN A 381 7.31 -56.25 32.50
C ASN A 381 8.04 -55.16 31.68
N LYS A 382 8.27 -55.36 30.37
CA LYS A 382 8.90 -54.37 29.48
C LYS A 382 7.93 -53.75 28.46
N SER A 383 6.73 -54.31 28.27
CA SER A 383 5.82 -53.87 27.21
C SER A 383 4.80 -52.84 27.72
N ILE A 384 4.79 -51.67 27.08
CA ILE A 384 3.94 -50.51 27.43
C ILE A 384 3.10 -50.11 26.22
N TYR A 385 1.78 -50.09 26.39
CA TYR A 385 0.82 -49.62 25.38
C TYR A 385 0.20 -48.28 25.80
N ASN A 386 -0.31 -47.50 24.85
CA ASN A 386 -0.88 -46.18 25.12
C ASN A 386 -2.32 -46.08 24.60
N ILE A 387 -3.24 -45.63 25.46
CA ILE A 387 -4.60 -45.21 25.12
C ILE A 387 -4.60 -43.68 25.07
N THR A 388 -4.91 -43.09 23.91
CA THR A 388 -4.85 -41.64 23.69
C THR A 388 -6.21 -41.08 23.28
N LYS A 389 -6.56 -39.88 23.78
CA LYS A 389 -7.64 -38.91 23.48
C LYS A 389 -8.75 -39.23 22.45
N ASN A 390 -8.44 -39.91 21.35
CA ASN A 390 -9.39 -40.29 20.29
C ASN A 390 -9.75 -41.79 20.30
N LYS A 391 -9.28 -42.55 21.29
CA LYS A 391 -9.59 -43.96 21.53
C LYS A 391 -9.87 -44.19 23.01
N TRP A 392 -11.03 -44.77 23.30
CA TRP A 392 -11.43 -45.22 24.63
C TRP A 392 -11.09 -46.69 24.89
N GLU A 393 -10.52 -47.37 23.88
CA GLU A 393 -10.28 -48.81 23.86
C GLU A 393 -9.04 -49.15 23.03
N ILE A 394 -8.27 -50.14 23.48
CA ILE A 394 -7.22 -50.80 22.71
C ILE A 394 -7.39 -52.32 22.81
N THR A 395 -7.00 -53.02 21.73
CA THR A 395 -6.89 -54.48 21.73
C THR A 395 -5.45 -54.85 21.42
N VAL A 396 -4.87 -55.74 22.24
CA VAL A 396 -3.49 -56.24 22.15
C VAL A 396 -3.54 -57.75 21.99
N ASN A 397 -2.78 -58.33 21.05
CA ASN A 397 -2.68 -59.78 20.93
C ASN A 397 -1.56 -60.33 21.84
N LEU A 398 -1.76 -61.51 22.43
CA LEU A 398 -0.79 -62.14 23.33
C LEU A 398 0.58 -62.41 22.70
N LYS A 399 0.65 -62.57 21.37
CA LYS A 399 1.91 -62.72 20.64
C LYS A 399 2.73 -61.43 20.55
N ASP A 400 2.06 -60.27 20.60
CA ASP A 400 2.66 -58.94 20.38
C ASP A 400 3.29 -58.37 21.67
N LEU A 401 3.28 -59.16 22.76
CA LEU A 401 3.75 -58.80 24.09
C LEU A 401 5.24 -59.13 24.33
N ASN A 402 5.78 -60.16 23.66
CA ASN A 402 7.22 -60.46 23.65
C ASN A 402 7.91 -59.59 22.59
N ASN A 403 9.09 -59.03 22.92
CA ASN A 403 9.79 -58.09 22.05
C ASN A 403 11.32 -58.16 22.22
N ASP A 404 11.83 -59.39 22.26
CA ASP A 404 13.24 -59.79 22.35
C ASP A 404 13.80 -60.27 20.99
N GLY A 405 13.13 -59.91 19.89
CA GLY A 405 13.67 -59.98 18.52
C GLY A 405 13.44 -61.29 17.76
N ASN A 406 13.05 -62.38 18.44
CA ASN A 406 12.69 -63.65 17.80
C ASN A 406 11.17 -63.74 17.59
N GLN A 407 10.74 -63.86 16.33
CA GLN A 407 9.38 -63.52 15.90
C GLN A 407 8.36 -64.70 16.01
N SER A 408 8.49 -65.57 17.03
CA SER A 408 7.75 -66.85 17.06
C SER A 408 7.23 -67.36 18.42
N ASP A 409 7.73 -66.92 19.57
CA ASP A 409 7.32 -67.48 20.87
C ASP A 409 6.24 -66.65 21.58
N ILE A 410 5.08 -67.28 21.77
CA ILE A 410 3.92 -66.77 22.50
C ILE A 410 4.32 -66.48 23.96
N ALA A 411 3.77 -65.42 24.57
CA ALA A 411 4.08 -65.03 25.96
C ALA A 411 3.92 -66.15 27.02
N PHE A 412 3.04 -67.11 26.75
CA PHE A 412 2.86 -68.32 27.55
C PHE A 412 2.92 -69.53 26.63
N LYS A 413 3.73 -70.53 27.00
CA LYS A 413 3.92 -71.76 26.25
C LYS A 413 3.49 -72.95 27.09
N ASP A 414 2.55 -73.70 26.57
CA ASP A 414 2.28 -75.05 27.01
C ASP A 414 3.37 -75.96 26.45
N PRO A 415 4.19 -76.66 27.27
CA PRO A 415 5.26 -77.51 26.76
C PRO A 415 4.74 -78.74 25.99
N ASP A 416 3.46 -79.06 26.18
CA ASP A 416 2.82 -80.31 25.79
C ASP A 416 2.02 -80.11 24.52
N GLY A 417 1.59 -78.87 24.27
CA GLY A 417 0.68 -78.45 23.23
C GLY A 417 -0.79 -78.67 23.60
N ASP A 418 -1.12 -78.73 24.89
CA ASP A 418 -2.51 -78.62 25.35
C ASP A 418 -3.04 -77.17 25.13
N LYS A 419 -4.36 -77.04 24.98
CA LYS A 419 -4.95 -75.75 24.55
C LYS A 419 -5.13 -74.80 25.73
N LEU A 420 -4.17 -73.89 25.89
CA LEU A 420 -4.26 -72.80 26.87
C LEU A 420 -5.55 -71.97 26.73
N THR A 421 -6.12 -71.67 27.89
CA THR A 421 -7.17 -70.66 28.10
C THR A 421 -6.56 -69.46 28.80
N TYR A 422 -7.08 -68.26 28.54
CA TYR A 422 -6.52 -67.00 29.04
C TYR A 422 -7.57 -66.16 29.76
N THR A 423 -7.20 -65.62 30.90
CA THR A 423 -7.96 -64.59 31.64
C THR A 423 -7.07 -63.39 31.93
N ALA A 424 -7.68 -62.23 32.19
CA ALA A 424 -6.94 -61.03 32.58
C ALA A 424 -7.70 -60.26 33.65
N THR A 425 -6.96 -59.58 34.53
CA THR A 425 -7.47 -58.72 35.60
C THR A 425 -6.69 -57.42 35.66
N ILE A 426 -7.25 -56.41 36.32
CA ILE A 426 -6.61 -55.10 36.51
C ILE A 426 -6.18 -54.95 37.98
N ASP A 427 -4.96 -54.48 38.18
CA ASP A 427 -4.33 -54.31 39.48
C ASP A 427 -3.88 -52.85 39.73
N GLY A 428 -3.77 -52.48 41.01
CA GLY A 428 -3.39 -51.14 41.48
C GLY A 428 -4.52 -50.09 41.49
N GLU A 429 -4.14 -48.85 41.80
CA GLU A 429 -5.04 -47.73 42.14
C GLU A 429 -6.01 -47.29 41.03
N ASN A 430 -5.73 -47.62 39.77
CA ASN A 430 -6.56 -47.26 38.62
C ASN A 430 -7.50 -48.37 38.15
N LYS A 431 -7.60 -49.49 38.89
CA LYS A 431 -8.40 -50.68 38.51
C LYS A 431 -9.86 -50.35 38.16
N ASP A 432 -10.49 -49.44 38.90
CA ASP A 432 -11.92 -49.13 38.77
C ASP A 432 -12.23 -48.20 37.58
N LYS A 433 -11.20 -47.53 37.04
CA LYS A 433 -11.30 -46.57 35.91
C LYS A 433 -11.30 -47.26 34.54
N ALA A 434 -11.09 -48.57 34.49
CA ALA A 434 -11.01 -49.36 33.26
C ALA A 434 -11.72 -50.71 33.40
N GLU A 435 -11.88 -51.40 32.28
CA GLU A 435 -12.23 -52.82 32.18
C GLU A 435 -11.28 -53.53 31.21
N VAL A 436 -11.08 -54.82 31.46
CA VAL A 436 -10.32 -55.72 30.59
C VAL A 436 -11.19 -56.92 30.26
N THR A 437 -11.19 -57.31 28.99
CA THR A 437 -11.83 -58.52 28.51
C THR A 437 -10.83 -59.32 27.69
N VAL A 438 -10.99 -60.65 27.66
CA VAL A 438 -10.13 -61.55 26.89
C VAL A 438 -11.01 -62.36 25.96
N LYS A 439 -10.63 -62.43 24.68
CA LYS A 439 -11.27 -63.27 23.68
C LYS A 439 -10.21 -63.94 22.82
N ASP A 440 -10.18 -65.27 22.86
CA ASP A 440 -9.13 -66.10 22.26
C ASP A 440 -7.74 -65.62 22.71
N SER A 441 -6.89 -65.14 21.79
CA SER A 441 -5.56 -64.59 22.10
C SER A 441 -5.52 -63.06 22.13
N ASN A 442 -6.67 -62.37 22.20
CA ASN A 442 -6.75 -60.91 22.24
C ASN A 442 -7.22 -60.41 23.61
N ILE A 443 -6.53 -59.40 24.14
CA ILE A 443 -6.91 -58.67 25.35
C ILE A 443 -7.39 -57.28 24.94
N THR A 444 -8.62 -56.95 25.28
CA THR A 444 -9.21 -55.63 25.03
C THR A 444 -9.31 -54.86 26.34
N ILE A 445 -8.64 -53.71 26.43
CA ILE A 445 -8.64 -52.79 27.56
C ILE A 445 -9.43 -51.54 27.17
N LYS A 446 -10.43 -51.18 27.97
CA LYS A 446 -11.34 -50.06 27.72
C LYS A 446 -11.45 -49.16 28.94
N THR A 447 -11.42 -47.84 28.75
CA THR A 447 -11.55 -46.85 29.81
C THR A 447 -13.02 -46.57 30.10
N LYS A 448 -13.41 -46.58 31.38
CA LYS A 448 -14.80 -46.34 31.82
C LYS A 448 -15.15 -44.86 31.98
N GLN A 449 -14.13 -44.04 32.20
CA GLN A 449 -14.21 -42.60 32.42
C GLN A 449 -12.91 -41.94 31.96
N GLU A 450 -12.91 -40.62 31.91
CA GLU A 450 -11.72 -39.82 31.61
C GLU A 450 -10.68 -39.91 32.73
N PHE A 451 -9.41 -40.12 32.37
CA PHE A 451 -8.27 -39.95 33.26
C PHE A 451 -6.94 -39.89 32.49
N LYS A 452 -5.90 -39.44 33.20
CA LYS A 452 -4.49 -39.55 32.83
C LYS A 452 -3.79 -40.41 33.88
N GLY A 453 -3.08 -41.46 33.49
CA GLY A 453 -2.43 -42.37 34.45
C GLY A 453 -2.00 -43.71 33.86
N GLN A 454 -1.54 -44.64 34.69
CA GLN A 454 -1.10 -45.98 34.27
C GLN A 454 -1.97 -47.07 34.90
N VAL A 455 -2.26 -48.10 34.10
CA VAL A 455 -3.04 -49.29 34.46
C VAL A 455 -2.13 -50.52 34.34
N LYS A 456 -2.16 -51.40 35.34
CA LYS A 456 -1.43 -52.68 35.34
C LYS A 456 -2.41 -53.81 34.99
N ILE A 457 -2.10 -54.58 33.95
CA ILE A 457 -2.91 -55.72 33.50
C ILE A 457 -2.16 -57.01 33.82
N ILE A 458 -2.75 -57.86 34.66
CA ILE A 458 -2.25 -59.21 34.94
C ILE A 458 -2.94 -60.17 33.98
N ILE A 459 -2.18 -61.02 33.31
CA ILE A 459 -2.67 -62.09 32.44
C ILE A 459 -2.45 -63.41 33.17
N THR A 460 -3.39 -64.35 33.07
CA THR A 460 -3.22 -65.72 33.52
C THR A 460 -3.51 -66.70 32.38
N ALA A 461 -2.59 -67.63 32.15
CA ALA A 461 -2.76 -68.75 31.22
C ALA A 461 -3.04 -70.04 32.01
N SER A 462 -3.91 -70.92 31.50
CA SER A 462 -4.32 -72.16 32.17
C SER A 462 -4.59 -73.31 31.20
N ASP A 463 -4.09 -74.50 31.52
CA ASP A 463 -4.36 -75.78 30.84
C ASP A 463 -5.68 -76.45 31.32
N GLY A 464 -6.36 -75.86 32.32
CA GLY A 464 -7.54 -76.42 32.99
C GLY A 464 -7.26 -77.21 34.28
N LYS A 465 -5.99 -77.39 34.66
CA LYS A 465 -5.50 -78.06 35.88
C LYS A 465 -4.46 -77.23 36.65
N LYS A 466 -3.66 -76.42 35.94
CA LYS A 466 -2.57 -75.56 36.42
C LYS A 466 -2.57 -74.24 35.64
N SER A 467 -2.04 -73.20 36.28
CA SER A 467 -2.00 -71.86 35.68
C SER A 467 -0.74 -71.09 36.06
N VAL A 468 -0.37 -70.14 35.21
CA VAL A 468 0.76 -69.21 35.39
C VAL A 468 0.32 -67.79 35.04
N SER A 469 0.84 -66.79 35.76
CA SER A 469 0.46 -65.38 35.59
C SER A 469 1.68 -64.46 35.51
N ASP A 470 1.62 -63.43 34.66
CA ASP A 470 2.59 -62.33 34.56
C ASP A 470 1.86 -61.06 34.03
N PHE A 471 2.50 -59.88 34.03
CA PHE A 471 1.81 -58.61 33.82
C PHE A 471 2.50 -57.62 32.88
N PHE A 472 1.69 -56.73 32.29
CA PHE A 472 2.15 -55.61 31.47
C PHE A 472 1.45 -54.30 31.88
N LYS A 473 1.85 -53.19 31.25
CA LYS A 473 1.39 -51.84 31.62
C LYS A 473 0.76 -51.10 30.44
N VAL A 474 -0.27 -50.31 30.74
CA VAL A 474 -0.97 -49.45 29.78
C VAL A 474 -1.01 -48.02 30.33
N ASN A 475 -0.48 -47.06 29.59
CA ASN A 475 -0.67 -45.64 29.87
C ASN A 475 -1.98 -45.17 29.25
N VAL A 476 -2.69 -44.29 29.95
CA VAL A 476 -3.94 -43.66 29.51
C VAL A 476 -3.75 -42.16 29.57
N ASP A 477 -4.14 -41.49 28.47
CA ASP A 477 -4.17 -40.04 28.35
C ASP A 477 -5.42 -39.65 27.55
N ASN A 478 -6.58 -39.79 28.20
CA ASN A 478 -7.90 -39.67 27.59
C ASN A 478 -8.79 -38.80 28.49
N ILE A 479 -8.73 -37.48 28.26
CA ILE A 479 -9.51 -36.43 28.94
C ILE A 479 -10.04 -35.50 27.84
N ASP A 480 -11.34 -35.19 27.88
CA ASP A 480 -11.97 -34.25 26.95
C ASP A 480 -11.80 -32.81 27.44
N ASN A 481 -11.56 -31.90 26.50
CA ASN A 481 -11.17 -30.54 26.81
C ASN A 481 -12.06 -29.56 26.04
N LYS A 482 -13.11 -29.07 26.72
CA LYS A 482 -14.14 -28.21 26.12
C LYS A 482 -13.56 -26.95 25.46
N GLU A 483 -12.48 -26.38 26.01
CA GLU A 483 -11.80 -25.23 25.39
C GLU A 483 -11.05 -25.61 24.10
N GLU A 484 -10.59 -26.85 23.92
CA GLU A 484 -10.09 -27.31 22.61
C GLU A 484 -11.23 -27.50 21.60
N ILE A 485 -12.40 -28.00 22.00
CA ILE A 485 -13.56 -28.11 21.08
C ILE A 485 -14.03 -26.71 20.65
N LYS A 486 -14.12 -25.76 21.59
CA LYS A 486 -14.43 -24.35 21.34
C LYS A 486 -13.38 -23.68 20.44
N THR A 487 -12.10 -23.97 20.67
CA THR A 487 -10.98 -23.54 19.81
C THR A 487 -11.08 -24.17 18.41
N VAL A 488 -11.45 -25.45 18.28
CA VAL A 488 -11.67 -26.11 16.98
C VAL A 488 -12.84 -25.47 16.23
N TYR A 489 -13.97 -25.19 16.89
CA TYR A 489 -15.10 -24.50 16.24
C TYR A 489 -14.76 -23.05 15.86
N ALA A 490 -14.04 -22.31 16.71
CA ALA A 490 -13.51 -20.99 16.36
C ALA A 490 -12.57 -21.07 15.14
N ASN A 491 -11.64 -22.02 15.11
CA ASN A 491 -10.72 -22.24 14.00
C ASN A 491 -11.44 -22.66 12.70
N LEU A 492 -12.53 -23.43 12.78
CA LEU A 492 -13.38 -23.74 11.62
C LEU A 492 -14.11 -22.50 11.11
N VAL A 493 -14.69 -21.68 12.00
CA VAL A 493 -15.33 -20.41 11.64
C VAL A 493 -14.31 -19.43 11.03
N GLN A 494 -13.10 -19.31 11.58
CA GLN A 494 -12.03 -18.48 11.02
C GLN A 494 -11.55 -18.99 9.65
N LYS A 495 -11.36 -20.31 9.49
CA LYS A 495 -10.95 -20.91 8.22
C LYS A 495 -12.01 -20.69 7.14
N GLU A 496 -13.29 -20.80 7.48
CA GLU A 496 -14.38 -20.54 6.55
C GLU A 496 -14.53 -19.05 6.25
N LYS A 497 -14.37 -18.17 7.25
CA LYS A 497 -14.33 -16.71 7.07
C LYS A 497 -13.19 -16.27 6.15
N ALA A 498 -12.02 -16.93 6.24
CA ALA A 498 -10.91 -16.69 5.33
C ALA A 498 -11.26 -17.10 3.89
N LYS A 499 -11.87 -18.28 3.71
CA LYS A 499 -12.32 -18.81 2.40
C LYS A 499 -13.47 -18.05 1.77
N LEU A 500 -14.37 -17.47 2.57
CA LEU A 500 -15.63 -16.91 2.10
C LEU A 500 -15.37 -15.69 1.19
N ASP A 501 -15.54 -15.87 -0.11
CA ASP A 501 -15.35 -14.84 -1.13
C ASP A 501 -16.56 -14.81 -2.06
N LEU A 502 -16.86 -13.62 -2.60
CA LEU A 502 -17.93 -13.37 -3.57
C LEU A 502 -17.38 -12.88 -4.93
N GLY A 503 -16.06 -12.70 -5.08
CA GLY A 503 -15.41 -12.27 -6.32
C GLY A 503 -15.38 -10.75 -6.51
N ASP A 504 -15.44 -10.26 -7.76
CA ASP A 504 -15.47 -8.82 -8.03
C ASP A 504 -16.82 -8.20 -7.67
N LEU A 505 -16.82 -7.45 -6.58
CA LEU A 505 -17.98 -6.73 -6.06
C LEU A 505 -18.06 -5.26 -6.53
N ASN A 506 -17.12 -4.80 -7.37
CA ASN A 506 -17.07 -3.40 -7.82
C ASN A 506 -18.00 -3.11 -9.02
N ASN A 507 -18.53 -4.16 -9.66
CA ASN A 507 -19.25 -4.09 -10.93
C ASN A 507 -20.53 -4.96 -10.96
N VAL A 508 -21.25 -5.05 -9.85
CA VAL A 508 -22.38 -5.98 -9.72
C VAL A 508 -23.59 -5.53 -10.55
N ILE A 509 -23.99 -6.37 -11.51
CA ILE A 509 -25.10 -6.14 -12.46
C ILE A 509 -26.20 -7.22 -12.39
N GLY A 510 -26.12 -8.17 -11.46
CA GLY A 510 -27.08 -9.27 -11.32
C GLY A 510 -26.96 -9.95 -9.94
N ASP A 511 -27.85 -10.92 -9.70
CA ASP A 511 -27.99 -11.59 -8.41
C ASP A 511 -26.69 -12.27 -7.93
N LEU A 512 -26.35 -12.06 -6.66
CA LEU A 512 -25.20 -12.66 -5.99
C LEU A 512 -25.56 -14.01 -5.38
N ASN A 513 -24.73 -15.03 -5.62
CA ASN A 513 -24.90 -16.34 -5.01
C ASN A 513 -24.31 -16.34 -3.58
N LEU A 514 -25.13 -16.05 -2.58
CA LEU A 514 -24.71 -16.03 -1.18
C LEU A 514 -24.75 -17.43 -0.55
N PRO A 515 -23.61 -18.04 -0.18
CA PRO A 515 -23.61 -19.37 0.45
C PRO A 515 -24.16 -19.28 1.88
N ILE A 516 -25.11 -20.16 2.21
CA ILE A 516 -25.74 -20.25 3.54
C ILE A 516 -25.10 -21.30 4.46
N LYS A 517 -24.16 -22.10 3.93
CA LYS A 517 -23.38 -23.12 4.63
C LYS A 517 -21.98 -23.18 4.05
N GLY A 518 -20.99 -23.32 4.93
CA GLY A 518 -19.60 -23.56 4.58
C GLY A 518 -19.16 -25.00 4.83
N GLU A 519 -17.86 -25.27 4.64
CA GLU A 519 -17.25 -26.56 4.95
C GLU A 519 -17.44 -26.94 6.43
N ASN A 520 -17.35 -28.25 6.71
CA ASN A 520 -17.46 -28.82 8.07
C ASN A 520 -18.78 -28.46 8.79
N GLY A 521 -19.79 -27.97 8.05
CA GLY A 521 -21.10 -27.58 8.58
C GLY A 521 -21.06 -26.31 9.43
N VAL A 522 -20.25 -25.31 9.05
CA VAL A 522 -20.42 -23.91 9.47
C VAL A 522 -21.69 -23.35 8.80
N GLN A 523 -22.54 -22.63 9.53
CA GLN A 523 -23.68 -21.90 8.96
C GLN A 523 -23.27 -20.45 8.63
N ILE A 524 -23.92 -19.84 7.64
CA ILE A 524 -23.61 -18.48 7.19
C ILE A 524 -24.92 -17.70 6.99
N ASP A 525 -25.17 -16.71 7.85
CA ASP A 525 -26.33 -15.82 7.77
C ASP A 525 -25.94 -14.46 7.17
N TRP A 526 -26.77 -13.91 6.28
CA TRP A 526 -26.44 -12.68 5.54
C TRP A 526 -27.36 -11.51 5.89
N LYS A 527 -26.79 -10.31 6.02
CA LYS A 527 -27.51 -9.05 6.26
C LYS A 527 -26.99 -7.93 5.36
N SER A 528 -27.89 -7.21 4.70
CA SER A 528 -27.58 -6.02 3.90
C SER A 528 -27.79 -4.72 4.67
N THR A 529 -26.98 -3.69 4.37
CA THR A 529 -27.25 -2.30 4.78
C THR A 529 -28.38 -1.65 3.97
N ASN A 530 -28.70 -2.15 2.78
CA ASN A 530 -29.82 -1.67 1.96
C ASN A 530 -30.49 -2.82 1.20
N VAL A 531 -31.49 -3.42 1.86
CA VAL A 531 -32.25 -4.59 1.36
C VAL A 531 -33.03 -4.34 0.07
N ASN A 532 -33.25 -3.09 -0.33
CA ASN A 532 -33.95 -2.75 -1.56
C ASN A 532 -33.02 -2.87 -2.79
N ILE A 533 -31.71 -2.67 -2.62
CA ILE A 533 -30.70 -2.72 -3.68
C ILE A 533 -29.99 -4.08 -3.73
N VAL A 534 -29.63 -4.65 -2.57
CA VAL A 534 -29.21 -6.07 -2.45
C VAL A 534 -29.88 -6.64 -1.21
N ASN A 535 -30.73 -7.66 -1.37
CA ASN A 535 -31.42 -8.27 -0.23
C ASN A 535 -30.53 -9.32 0.50
N ASN A 536 -31.01 -9.82 1.64
CA ASN A 536 -30.30 -10.84 2.44
C ASN A 536 -30.15 -12.21 1.75
N THR A 537 -30.76 -12.43 0.57
CA THR A 537 -30.57 -13.64 -0.25
C THR A 537 -29.71 -13.38 -1.49
N GLY A 538 -29.06 -12.21 -1.58
CA GLY A 538 -28.19 -11.82 -2.69
C GLY A 538 -28.91 -11.29 -3.94
N LYS A 539 -30.24 -11.18 -3.93
CA LYS A 539 -31.00 -10.65 -5.06
C LYS A 539 -30.70 -9.16 -5.24
N VAL A 540 -30.34 -8.75 -6.45
CA VAL A 540 -29.87 -7.40 -6.79
C VAL A 540 -30.90 -6.63 -7.60
N THR A 541 -31.36 -5.51 -7.05
CA THR A 541 -32.13 -4.50 -7.77
C THR A 541 -31.19 -3.39 -8.24
N ARG A 542 -30.83 -3.37 -9.53
CA ARG A 542 -30.03 -2.26 -10.09
C ARG A 542 -30.80 -0.92 -10.00
N PRO A 543 -30.16 0.17 -9.51
CA PRO A 543 -30.71 1.54 -9.56
C PRO A 543 -31.10 1.96 -10.99
N LYS A 544 -31.90 3.02 -11.13
CA LYS A 544 -32.12 3.66 -12.44
C LYS A 544 -30.83 4.34 -12.92
N ALA A 545 -30.72 4.52 -14.23
CA ALA A 545 -29.59 5.21 -14.85
C ALA A 545 -29.37 6.64 -14.31
N THR A 546 -30.44 7.31 -13.90
CA THR A 546 -30.45 8.65 -13.28
C THR A 546 -30.05 8.66 -11.79
N GLU A 547 -30.04 7.52 -11.12
CA GLU A 547 -29.78 7.40 -9.67
C GLU A 547 -28.30 7.09 -9.38
N GLY A 548 -27.57 6.57 -10.37
CA GLY A 548 -26.14 6.30 -10.28
C GLY A 548 -25.77 4.98 -9.58
N ASP A 549 -24.48 4.63 -9.67
CA ASP A 549 -23.94 3.43 -9.01
C ASP A 549 -24.11 3.54 -7.50
N THR A 550 -24.68 2.50 -6.87
CA THR A 550 -24.99 2.50 -5.44
C THR A 550 -24.09 1.53 -4.70
N ILE A 551 -23.44 2.02 -3.63
CA ILE A 551 -22.58 1.22 -2.76
C ILE A 551 -23.37 0.75 -1.54
N ILE A 552 -23.32 -0.55 -1.25
CA ILE A 552 -23.92 -1.19 -0.07
C ILE A 552 -22.91 -2.11 0.62
N THR A 553 -23.22 -2.57 1.83
CA THR A 553 -22.41 -3.58 2.53
C THR A 553 -23.27 -4.80 2.83
N LEU A 554 -22.78 -5.98 2.46
CA LEU A 554 -23.28 -7.27 2.97
C LEU A 554 -22.39 -7.73 4.13
N THR A 555 -23.00 -8.06 5.26
CA THR A 555 -22.35 -8.75 6.39
C THR A 555 -22.75 -10.22 6.36
N ALA A 556 -21.76 -11.11 6.17
CA ALA A 556 -21.89 -12.52 6.50
C ALA A 556 -21.62 -12.74 7.99
N THR A 557 -22.42 -13.56 8.65
CA THR A 557 -22.24 -14.02 10.03
C THR A 557 -22.06 -15.53 10.00
N LEU A 558 -20.84 -15.99 10.26
CA LEU A 558 -20.47 -17.40 10.24
C LEU A 558 -20.61 -17.99 11.64
N SER A 559 -21.15 -19.20 11.78
CA SER A 559 -21.36 -19.83 13.09
C SER A 559 -21.14 -21.36 13.12
N LYS A 560 -20.63 -21.84 14.26
CA LYS A 560 -20.46 -23.27 14.56
C LYS A 560 -20.55 -23.51 16.08
N GLY A 561 -21.67 -24.08 16.54
CA GLY A 561 -21.93 -24.18 17.98
C GLY A 561 -22.02 -22.79 18.60
N GLU A 562 -21.24 -22.55 19.65
CA GLU A 562 -21.12 -21.22 20.29
C GLU A 562 -20.22 -20.26 19.51
N ALA A 563 -19.30 -20.75 18.67
CA ALA A 563 -18.37 -19.91 17.93
C ALA A 563 -19.11 -19.12 16.83
N LYS A 564 -18.90 -17.79 16.80
CA LYS A 564 -19.43 -16.89 15.78
C LYS A 564 -18.39 -15.84 15.39
N ASP A 565 -18.40 -15.42 14.12
CA ASP A 565 -17.63 -14.28 13.62
C ASP A 565 -18.32 -13.69 12.37
N THR A 566 -17.99 -12.46 11.98
CA THR A 566 -18.57 -11.77 10.83
C THR A 566 -17.52 -11.38 9.77
N LYS A 567 -17.98 -11.20 8.52
CA LYS A 567 -17.17 -10.67 7.41
C LYS A 567 -18.01 -9.70 6.59
N ASN A 568 -17.48 -8.50 6.36
CA ASN A 568 -18.13 -7.46 5.57
C ASN A 568 -17.62 -7.48 4.13
N PHE A 569 -18.54 -7.28 3.20
CA PHE A 569 -18.33 -7.22 1.76
C PHE A 569 -18.93 -5.91 1.26
N VAL A 570 -18.08 -4.98 0.79
CA VAL A 570 -18.53 -3.71 0.19
C VAL A 570 -18.83 -3.97 -1.29
N ILE A 571 -19.99 -3.55 -1.75
CA ILE A 571 -20.57 -3.93 -3.04
C ILE A 571 -21.05 -2.69 -3.77
N THR A 572 -20.52 -2.48 -4.98
CA THR A 572 -20.97 -1.43 -5.91
C THR A 572 -21.92 -2.05 -6.92
N VAL A 573 -23.21 -1.85 -6.70
CA VAL A 573 -24.26 -2.23 -7.68
C VAL A 573 -24.32 -1.17 -8.76
N LYS A 574 -24.10 -1.60 -10.01
CA LYS A 574 -24.13 -0.71 -11.16
C LYS A 574 -25.55 -0.29 -11.50
N ALA A 575 -25.77 1.01 -11.71
CA ALA A 575 -27.02 1.52 -12.25
C ALA A 575 -27.39 0.80 -13.56
N LYS A 576 -28.68 0.74 -13.88
CA LYS A 576 -29.12 0.34 -15.23
C LYS A 576 -28.50 1.28 -16.25
N GLU A 577 -28.19 0.76 -17.44
CA GLU A 577 -27.88 1.62 -18.58
C GLU A 577 -29.15 2.39 -18.96
N PHE A 578 -29.00 3.64 -19.41
CA PHE A 578 -30.11 4.38 -20.01
C PHE A 578 -30.61 3.60 -21.23
N THR A 579 -31.93 3.52 -21.39
CA THR A 579 -32.55 2.93 -22.57
C THR A 579 -32.23 3.73 -23.82
N ASP A 580 -32.37 3.08 -24.99
CA ASP A 580 -32.23 3.75 -26.28
C ASP A 580 -33.23 4.91 -26.44
N GLU A 581 -34.40 4.87 -25.77
CA GLU A 581 -35.35 5.98 -25.75
C GLU A 581 -34.90 7.14 -24.85
N GLU A 582 -34.48 6.87 -23.61
CA GLU A 582 -33.95 7.91 -22.72
C GLU A 582 -32.73 8.62 -23.33
N LEU A 583 -31.85 7.88 -24.01
CA LEU A 583 -30.70 8.45 -24.70
C LEU A 583 -31.09 9.24 -25.96
N VAL A 584 -32.07 8.76 -26.75
CA VAL A 584 -32.63 9.54 -27.85
C VAL A 584 -33.28 10.83 -27.33
N ASP A 585 -33.98 10.81 -26.20
CA ASP A 585 -34.59 12.02 -25.60
C ASP A 585 -33.55 12.99 -25.02
N ILE A 586 -32.48 12.48 -24.38
CA ILE A 586 -31.35 13.30 -23.92
C ILE A 586 -30.66 13.96 -25.12
N SER A 587 -30.26 13.18 -26.14
CA SER A 587 -29.65 13.69 -27.35
C SER A 587 -30.57 14.67 -28.09
N LEU A 588 -31.86 14.39 -28.20
CA LEU A 588 -32.83 15.26 -28.87
C LEU A 588 -33.06 16.57 -28.09
N LYS A 589 -33.05 16.53 -26.75
CA LYS A 589 -33.10 17.74 -25.92
C LYS A 589 -31.87 18.60 -26.12
N ASP A 590 -30.68 18.01 -26.00
CA ASP A 590 -29.39 18.71 -26.07
C ASP A 590 -29.03 19.14 -27.51
N LEU A 591 -29.53 18.44 -28.54
CA LEU A 591 -29.27 18.73 -29.96
C LEU A 591 -29.68 20.16 -30.32
N LYS A 592 -28.68 20.95 -30.68
CA LYS A 592 -28.80 22.31 -31.21
C LYS A 592 -27.92 22.41 -32.44
N LEU A 593 -28.35 23.17 -33.44
CA LEU A 593 -27.47 23.61 -34.51
C LEU A 593 -26.79 24.91 -34.08
N GLU A 594 -25.50 25.03 -34.41
CA GLU A 594 -24.69 26.21 -34.09
C GLU A 594 -24.87 27.32 -35.14
N GLY A 595 -24.61 28.57 -34.75
CA GLY A 595 -24.75 29.74 -35.62
C GLY A 595 -26.15 30.36 -35.64
N ASN A 596 -26.33 31.40 -36.46
CA ASN A 596 -27.61 32.09 -36.60
C ASN A 596 -28.45 31.43 -37.70
N LEU A 597 -29.35 30.52 -37.32
CA LEU A 597 -30.23 29.82 -38.26
C LEU A 597 -31.14 30.78 -39.06
N ASN A 598 -31.42 31.98 -38.56
CA ASN A 598 -32.22 33.00 -39.27
C ASN A 598 -31.40 33.81 -40.30
N SER A 599 -30.12 33.49 -40.50
CA SER A 599 -29.24 34.18 -41.46
C SER A 599 -28.06 33.30 -41.91
N VAL A 600 -28.36 32.11 -42.42
CA VAL A 600 -27.34 31.15 -42.87
C VAL A 600 -26.75 31.57 -44.21
N VAL A 601 -25.44 31.82 -44.21
CA VAL A 601 -24.65 32.22 -45.38
C VAL A 601 -23.67 31.14 -45.85
N ASP A 602 -23.62 29.99 -45.17
CA ASP A 602 -22.63 28.93 -45.36
C ASP A 602 -23.17 27.54 -45.05
N ASN A 603 -22.39 26.51 -45.38
CA ASN A 603 -22.67 25.12 -45.04
C ASN A 603 -22.88 24.96 -43.52
N ILE A 604 -24.03 24.44 -43.11
CA ILE A 604 -24.31 24.15 -41.70
C ILE A 604 -23.62 22.85 -41.32
N LYS A 605 -22.84 22.85 -40.25
CA LYS A 605 -22.25 21.61 -39.70
C LYS A 605 -23.33 20.79 -39.01
N LEU A 606 -24.02 19.92 -39.75
CA LEU A 606 -25.03 19.02 -39.21
C LEU A 606 -24.34 17.86 -38.46
N PRO A 607 -24.55 17.71 -37.14
CA PRO A 607 -23.98 16.59 -36.40
C PRO A 607 -24.68 15.30 -36.85
N THR A 608 -23.93 14.35 -37.40
CA THR A 608 -24.44 13.03 -37.82
C THR A 608 -24.55 12.06 -36.64
N ARG A 609 -24.00 12.43 -35.48
CA ARG A 609 -23.95 11.60 -34.27
C ARG A 609 -23.74 12.44 -33.02
N ASP A 610 -24.37 12.01 -31.93
CA ASP A 610 -23.99 12.35 -30.56
C ASP A 610 -23.05 11.24 -30.04
N GLU A 611 -21.75 11.50 -30.04
CA GLU A 611 -20.74 10.51 -29.59
C GLU A 611 -20.72 10.30 -28.07
N LYS A 612 -21.27 11.24 -27.28
CA LYS A 612 -21.38 11.11 -25.83
C LYS A 612 -22.43 10.07 -25.46
N ASN A 613 -23.60 10.13 -26.11
CA ASN A 613 -24.72 9.21 -25.87
C ASN A 613 -24.77 8.02 -26.87
N LYS A 614 -23.89 8.03 -27.89
CA LYS A 614 -23.82 7.05 -29.00
C LYS A 614 -25.13 6.95 -29.79
N VAL A 615 -25.76 8.09 -30.03
CA VAL A 615 -27.04 8.22 -30.75
C VAL A 615 -26.74 8.76 -32.14
N ASP A 616 -27.24 8.10 -33.18
CA ASP A 616 -27.03 8.53 -34.57
C ASP A 616 -28.09 9.57 -34.95
N ILE A 617 -27.76 10.49 -35.87
CA ILE A 617 -28.64 11.58 -36.29
C ILE A 617 -28.67 11.63 -37.83
N GLU A 618 -29.81 11.26 -38.42
CA GLU A 618 -30.06 11.40 -39.85
C GLU A 618 -30.77 12.74 -40.12
N TRP A 619 -30.27 13.53 -41.06
CA TRP A 619 -30.87 14.83 -41.40
C TRP A 619 -31.71 14.76 -42.67
N ARG A 620 -32.81 15.51 -42.68
CA ARG A 620 -33.71 15.68 -43.82
C ARG A 620 -34.00 17.16 -44.02
N SER A 621 -33.85 17.64 -45.24
CA SER A 621 -34.20 19.00 -45.64
C SER A 621 -35.52 19.04 -46.39
N SER A 622 -36.32 20.09 -46.15
CA SER A 622 -37.51 20.40 -46.97
C SER A 622 -37.15 20.82 -48.40
N ASN A 623 -35.90 21.22 -48.67
CA ASN A 623 -35.41 21.51 -50.02
C ASN A 623 -33.89 21.23 -50.12
N ASN A 624 -33.57 19.99 -50.50
CA ASN A 624 -32.20 19.48 -50.59
C ASN A 624 -31.33 20.18 -51.66
N ASP A 625 -31.93 20.90 -52.62
CA ASP A 625 -31.18 21.66 -53.64
C ASP A 625 -30.64 23.00 -53.11
N ILE A 626 -31.18 23.51 -52.01
CA ILE A 626 -30.79 24.78 -51.37
C ILE A 626 -29.98 24.56 -50.10
N LEU A 627 -30.36 23.56 -49.30
CA LEU A 627 -29.65 23.12 -48.10
C LEU A 627 -29.82 21.61 -48.02
N SER A 628 -28.76 20.87 -48.26
CA SER A 628 -28.78 19.42 -48.38
C SER A 628 -28.82 18.69 -47.04
N ASN A 629 -29.15 17.39 -47.08
CA ASN A 629 -29.14 16.49 -45.92
C ASN A 629 -27.75 16.31 -45.27
N THR A 630 -26.66 16.78 -45.88
CA THR A 630 -25.30 16.82 -45.30
C THR A 630 -24.89 18.21 -44.83
N GLY A 631 -25.79 19.19 -44.89
CA GLY A 631 -25.55 20.56 -44.47
C GLY A 631 -24.93 21.47 -45.53
N VAL A 632 -24.60 20.96 -46.72
CA VAL A 632 -24.09 21.79 -47.83
C VAL A 632 -25.20 22.73 -48.29
N VAL A 633 -24.91 24.03 -48.29
CA VAL A 633 -25.81 25.13 -48.65
C VAL A 633 -25.48 25.66 -50.04
N LYS A 634 -26.50 25.96 -50.83
CA LYS A 634 -26.43 26.51 -52.18
C LYS A 634 -27.35 27.74 -52.27
N ARG A 635 -26.80 28.89 -51.89
CA ARG A 635 -27.49 30.19 -51.86
C ARG A 635 -27.95 30.59 -53.26
N THR A 636 -29.20 31.05 -53.39
CA THR A 636 -29.76 31.64 -54.62
C THR A 636 -29.56 33.16 -54.62
N ASN A 637 -30.25 33.89 -55.50
CA ASN A 637 -30.23 35.36 -55.55
C ASN A 637 -31.27 36.03 -54.61
N LYS A 638 -31.87 35.26 -53.70
CA LYS A 638 -32.84 35.71 -52.70
C LYS A 638 -32.69 34.87 -51.43
N ASP A 639 -33.42 35.24 -50.37
CA ASP A 639 -33.51 34.42 -49.17
C ASP A 639 -34.48 33.23 -49.37
N GLU A 640 -34.14 32.07 -48.81
CA GLU A 640 -34.92 30.83 -48.90
C GLU A 640 -35.15 30.24 -47.50
N ASN A 641 -36.40 29.95 -47.15
CA ASN A 641 -36.76 29.35 -45.86
C ASN A 641 -36.81 27.82 -45.98
N ILE A 642 -36.01 27.12 -45.17
CA ILE A 642 -35.82 25.67 -45.18
C ILE A 642 -36.10 25.11 -43.79
N THR A 643 -36.79 23.98 -43.70
CA THR A 643 -36.91 23.22 -42.45
C THR A 643 -35.98 22.03 -42.52
N LEU A 644 -35.08 21.92 -41.53
CA LEU A 644 -34.25 20.74 -41.30
C LEU A 644 -34.88 19.88 -40.20
N THR A 645 -35.26 18.66 -40.53
CA THR A 645 -35.69 17.63 -39.56
C THR A 645 -34.49 16.75 -39.21
N ALA A 646 -34.05 16.80 -37.95
CA ALA A 646 -33.17 15.80 -37.37
C ALA A 646 -34.00 14.57 -36.96
N VAL A 647 -33.69 13.41 -37.53
CA VAL A 647 -34.18 12.11 -37.10
C VAL A 647 -33.14 11.50 -36.17
N VAL A 648 -33.33 11.72 -34.87
CA VAL A 648 -32.46 11.22 -33.80
C VAL A 648 -32.84 9.76 -33.54
N LYS A 649 -31.89 8.83 -33.72
CA LYS A 649 -32.16 7.38 -33.73
C LYS A 649 -31.16 6.58 -32.87
N ARG A 650 -31.66 5.58 -32.17
CA ARG A 650 -30.84 4.53 -31.54
C ARG A 650 -31.64 3.24 -31.44
N GLY A 651 -31.05 2.11 -31.85
CA GLY A 651 -31.75 0.85 -31.97
C GLY A 651 -32.99 0.95 -32.86
N THR A 652 -34.16 0.60 -32.33
CA THR A 652 -35.47 0.77 -32.98
C THR A 652 -36.11 2.13 -32.75
N VAL A 653 -35.64 2.90 -31.77
CA VAL A 653 -36.23 4.19 -31.38
C VAL A 653 -35.80 5.29 -32.34
N LYS A 654 -36.77 6.10 -32.77
CA LYS A 654 -36.55 7.27 -33.63
C LYS A 654 -37.47 8.40 -33.18
N LYS A 655 -36.92 9.60 -32.95
CA LYS A 655 -37.69 10.81 -32.64
C LYS A 655 -37.18 11.97 -33.49
N ASN A 656 -38.09 12.87 -33.87
CA ASN A 656 -37.80 13.97 -34.80
C ASN A 656 -37.71 15.30 -34.06
N LYS A 657 -36.78 16.16 -34.48
CA LYS A 657 -36.68 17.56 -34.04
C LYS A 657 -36.46 18.46 -35.24
N GLU A 658 -37.25 19.52 -35.34
CA GLU A 658 -37.24 20.42 -36.49
C GLU A 658 -36.54 21.74 -36.17
N PHE A 659 -35.80 22.23 -37.16
CA PHE A 659 -35.05 23.48 -37.11
C PHE A 659 -35.43 24.31 -38.33
N ASN A 660 -36.02 25.47 -38.10
CA ASN A 660 -36.28 26.44 -39.17
C ASN A 660 -35.01 27.23 -39.47
N VAL A 661 -34.68 27.35 -40.75
CA VAL A 661 -33.46 27.93 -41.29
C VAL A 661 -33.81 28.91 -42.39
N VAL A 662 -33.13 30.05 -42.43
CA VAL A 662 -33.21 31.05 -43.49
C VAL A 662 -31.85 31.13 -44.18
N VAL A 663 -31.74 30.52 -45.35
CA VAL A 663 -30.56 30.62 -46.20
C VAL A 663 -30.59 31.97 -46.92
N LYS A 664 -29.53 32.77 -46.79
CA LYS A 664 -29.45 34.13 -47.36
C LYS A 664 -28.99 34.14 -48.81
N ALA A 665 -29.42 35.15 -49.58
CA ALA A 665 -28.94 35.41 -50.94
C ALA A 665 -27.39 35.38 -51.05
N ASN A 666 -26.86 34.95 -52.19
CA ASN A 666 -25.44 34.57 -52.36
C ASN A 666 -24.47 35.76 -52.53
N GLU A 667 -23.25 35.63 -51.99
CA GLU A 667 -22.19 36.65 -52.07
C GLU A 667 -20.79 36.04 -52.37
N ALA A 668 -20.19 36.48 -53.48
CA ALA A 668 -18.76 36.43 -53.82
C ALA A 668 -18.03 35.05 -53.90
N LYS A 669 -16.73 34.98 -53.53
CA LYS A 669 -15.69 34.10 -54.13
C LYS A 669 -14.80 33.39 -53.07
N THR A 670 -13.81 32.60 -53.51
CA THR A 670 -12.88 31.82 -52.65
C THR A 670 -12.18 32.62 -51.54
N GLU A 671 -11.95 33.92 -51.72
CA GLU A 671 -11.41 34.80 -50.68
C GLU A 671 -12.35 34.92 -49.46
N ASP A 672 -13.66 34.76 -49.66
CA ASP A 672 -14.66 34.77 -48.58
C ASP A 672 -14.63 33.50 -47.73
N ASN A 673 -14.23 32.34 -48.27
CA ASN A 673 -14.00 31.12 -47.47
C ASN A 673 -12.82 31.31 -46.49
N LEU A 674 -11.72 31.91 -46.97
CA LEU A 674 -10.60 32.29 -46.11
C LEU A 674 -11.02 33.35 -45.09
N LYS A 675 -11.87 34.32 -45.50
CA LYS A 675 -12.44 35.33 -44.61
C LYS A 675 -13.31 34.72 -43.51
N LEU A 676 -14.08 33.67 -43.79
CA LEU A 676 -14.90 32.94 -42.80
C LEU A 676 -14.05 32.15 -41.79
N ILE A 677 -12.97 31.49 -42.23
CA ILE A 677 -12.00 30.85 -41.31
C ILE A 677 -11.26 31.91 -40.47
N SER A 678 -10.96 33.07 -41.07
CA SER A 678 -10.51 34.25 -40.33
C SER A 678 -11.55 34.66 -39.28
N ASP A 679 -12.80 34.86 -39.66
CA ASP A 679 -13.85 35.39 -38.78
C ASP A 679 -14.20 34.43 -37.64
N SER A 680 -14.10 33.11 -37.85
CA SER A 680 -14.28 32.09 -36.81
C SER A 680 -13.12 32.02 -35.80
N LEU A 681 -11.87 32.34 -36.20
CA LEU A 681 -10.71 32.35 -35.31
C LEU A 681 -10.88 33.37 -34.17
N LYS A 682 -10.61 32.96 -32.93
CA LYS A 682 -10.79 33.76 -31.72
C LYS A 682 -9.59 33.64 -30.79
N ILE A 683 -9.46 34.65 -29.93
CA ILE A 683 -8.66 34.61 -28.70
C ILE A 683 -9.61 35.01 -27.57
N ASP A 684 -9.55 34.32 -26.43
CA ASP A 684 -10.36 34.67 -25.26
C ASP A 684 -9.75 35.81 -24.44
N ASN A 685 -10.61 36.52 -23.70
CA ASN A 685 -10.22 37.57 -22.75
C ASN A 685 -9.39 38.73 -23.33
N ILE A 686 -9.42 38.98 -24.65
CA ILE A 686 -8.59 40.00 -25.33
C ILE A 686 -8.62 41.41 -24.69
N ASN A 687 -9.69 41.80 -24.01
CA ASN A 687 -9.80 43.12 -23.36
C ASN A 687 -9.13 43.21 -21.97
N SER A 688 -8.65 42.09 -21.43
CA SER A 688 -8.07 42.01 -20.08
C SER A 688 -7.10 40.83 -19.91
N ILE A 689 -6.10 40.74 -20.79
CA ILE A 689 -5.08 39.68 -20.73
C ILE A 689 -4.17 39.91 -19.51
N GLU A 690 -4.04 38.89 -18.65
CA GLU A 690 -3.23 38.92 -17.42
C GLU A 690 -2.23 37.74 -17.31
N LYS A 691 -2.25 36.80 -18.27
CA LYS A 691 -1.48 35.54 -18.30
C LYS A 691 -1.17 35.16 -19.76
N ASP A 692 -0.27 34.18 -19.94
CA ASP A 692 0.01 33.54 -21.23
C ASP A 692 -1.27 33.05 -21.95
N ILE A 693 -1.24 33.06 -23.28
CA ILE A 693 -2.36 32.78 -24.18
C ILE A 693 -2.02 31.57 -25.04
N SER A 694 -2.98 30.68 -25.28
CA SER A 694 -2.84 29.63 -26.31
C SER A 694 -3.16 30.20 -27.69
N LEU A 695 -2.29 29.97 -28.67
CA LEU A 695 -2.45 30.43 -30.06
C LEU A 695 -2.57 29.25 -31.03
N GLU A 696 -3.69 29.17 -31.76
CA GLU A 696 -3.97 28.08 -32.70
C GLU A 696 -3.08 28.12 -33.94
N THR A 697 -2.44 27.01 -34.29
CA THR A 697 -1.54 26.91 -35.46
C THR A 697 -2.20 26.36 -36.72
N SER A 698 -3.42 25.81 -36.61
CA SER A 698 -4.24 25.40 -37.76
C SER A 698 -5.72 25.38 -37.40
N LEU A 699 -6.60 25.82 -38.30
CA LEU A 699 -8.06 25.77 -38.13
C LEU A 699 -8.74 25.37 -39.45
N ASP A 700 -9.68 24.42 -39.40
CA ASP A 700 -10.41 23.86 -40.55
C ASP A 700 -9.54 23.53 -41.78
N GLY A 701 -8.31 23.05 -41.55
CA GLY A 701 -7.35 22.70 -42.60
C GLY A 701 -6.74 23.91 -43.33
N ALA A 702 -6.77 25.10 -42.74
CA ALA A 702 -5.89 26.21 -43.06
C ALA A 702 -4.73 26.27 -42.05
N ASN A 703 -3.53 26.63 -42.51
CA ASN A 703 -2.38 26.86 -41.63
C ASN A 703 -2.41 28.30 -41.12
N ILE A 704 -2.12 28.49 -39.82
CA ILE A 704 -2.11 29.79 -39.16
C ILE A 704 -0.68 30.10 -38.70
N ILE A 705 -0.15 31.25 -39.11
CA ILE A 705 1.13 31.78 -38.64
C ILE A 705 0.88 33.09 -37.89
N TRP A 706 1.37 33.19 -36.66
CA TRP A 706 1.19 34.36 -35.80
C TRP A 706 2.38 35.31 -35.87
N LYS A 707 2.09 36.61 -35.86
CA LYS A 707 3.06 37.69 -35.69
C LYS A 707 2.54 38.67 -34.64
N SER A 708 3.43 39.16 -33.78
CA SER A 708 3.09 40.19 -32.80
C SER A 708 3.57 41.57 -33.24
N SER A 709 2.79 42.61 -32.94
CA SER A 709 3.23 44.01 -33.05
C SER A 709 4.21 44.41 -31.94
N ASN A 710 4.33 43.60 -30.87
CA ASN A 710 5.22 43.86 -29.74
C ASN A 710 5.59 42.55 -29.02
N GLU A 711 6.61 41.86 -29.54
CA GLU A 711 7.14 40.61 -28.97
C GLU A 711 7.74 40.77 -27.56
N ALA A 712 7.95 42.00 -27.08
CA ALA A 712 8.37 42.26 -25.71
C ALA A 712 7.19 42.29 -24.69
N ILE A 713 5.94 42.20 -25.16
CA ILE A 713 4.71 42.18 -24.35
C ILE A 713 3.86 40.92 -24.64
N ILE A 714 3.72 40.50 -25.90
CA ILE A 714 3.22 39.15 -26.24
C ILE A 714 4.09 38.57 -27.36
N ASP A 715 4.73 37.42 -27.15
CA ASP A 715 5.51 36.75 -28.19
C ASP A 715 4.64 35.96 -29.19
N ASN A 716 5.25 35.46 -30.27
CA ASN A 716 4.56 34.71 -31.31
C ASN A 716 4.12 33.28 -30.89
N THR A 717 4.46 32.85 -29.67
CA THR A 717 3.95 31.62 -29.04
C THR A 717 2.80 31.90 -28.07
N GLY A 718 2.51 33.17 -27.77
CA GLY A 718 1.45 33.61 -26.88
C GLY A 718 1.88 33.89 -25.44
N LYS A 719 3.19 33.86 -25.13
CA LYS A 719 3.65 34.23 -23.77
C LYS A 719 3.49 35.72 -23.53
N VAL A 720 3.04 36.09 -22.32
CA VAL A 720 2.66 37.46 -21.97
C VAL A 720 3.57 38.03 -20.89
N LYS A 721 4.17 39.18 -21.20
CA LYS A 721 4.87 40.03 -20.24
C LYS A 721 4.05 41.30 -20.00
N ARG A 722 3.39 41.37 -18.84
CA ARG A 722 2.56 42.53 -18.46
C ARG A 722 3.40 43.82 -18.34
N PRO A 723 2.84 44.99 -18.69
CA PRO A 723 3.43 46.28 -18.34
C PRO A 723 3.61 46.43 -16.82
N ASN A 724 4.61 47.23 -16.42
CA ASN A 724 4.92 47.48 -15.02
C ASN A 724 3.83 48.34 -14.33
N ILE A 725 3.83 48.34 -13.00
CA ILE A 725 2.97 49.20 -12.19
C ILE A 725 3.17 50.67 -12.60
N GLY A 726 2.07 51.41 -12.73
CA GLY A 726 2.06 52.81 -13.17
C GLY A 726 2.18 53.03 -14.69
N GLN A 727 2.43 51.98 -15.48
CA GLN A 727 2.30 52.06 -16.94
C GLN A 727 0.83 51.85 -17.37
N ALA A 728 0.46 52.39 -18.52
CA ALA A 728 -0.85 52.11 -19.12
C ALA A 728 -0.95 50.64 -19.59
N ASP A 729 -2.19 50.13 -19.69
CA ASP A 729 -2.47 48.86 -20.35
C ASP A 729 -1.84 48.84 -21.75
N ALA A 730 -1.04 47.81 -22.06
CA ALA A 730 -0.41 47.70 -23.37
C ALA A 730 -1.38 47.07 -24.37
N ASN A 731 -1.62 47.79 -25.46
CA ASN A 731 -2.31 47.25 -26.62
C ASN A 731 -1.27 46.55 -27.51
N VAL A 732 -1.52 45.28 -27.84
CA VAL A 732 -0.70 44.48 -28.75
C VAL A 732 -1.60 43.92 -29.83
N VAL A 733 -1.18 44.09 -31.08
CA VAL A 733 -1.86 43.49 -32.22
C VAL A 733 -1.20 42.15 -32.49
N LEU A 734 -1.96 41.05 -32.36
CA LEU A 734 -1.55 39.75 -32.88
C LEU A 734 -2.19 39.57 -34.26
N THR A 735 -1.36 39.49 -35.30
CA THR A 735 -1.79 39.21 -36.67
C THR A 735 -1.69 37.71 -36.94
N ALA A 736 -2.83 37.05 -37.09
CA ALA A 736 -2.92 35.70 -37.63
C ALA A 736 -2.88 35.78 -39.17
N THR A 737 -1.96 35.04 -39.80
CA THR A 737 -1.95 34.82 -41.25
C THR A 737 -2.54 33.44 -41.52
N ILE A 738 -3.78 33.41 -42.01
CA ILE A 738 -4.52 32.19 -42.33
C ILE A 738 -4.28 31.85 -43.81
N SER A 739 -3.82 30.63 -44.11
CA SER A 739 -3.41 30.24 -45.47
C SER A 739 -3.95 28.87 -45.88
N LYS A 740 -4.45 28.77 -47.12
CA LYS A 740 -5.00 27.54 -47.71
C LYS A 740 -4.92 27.59 -49.24
N ASN A 741 -4.50 26.49 -49.88
CA ASN A 741 -4.45 26.33 -51.34
C ASN A 741 -3.75 27.48 -52.11
N GLY A 742 -2.65 28.03 -51.57
CA GLY A 742 -1.88 29.10 -52.21
C GLY A 742 -2.51 30.51 -52.11
N LYS A 743 -3.59 30.66 -51.34
CA LYS A 743 -4.19 31.95 -50.97
C LYS A 743 -4.12 32.15 -49.45
N SER A 744 -4.14 33.41 -49.01
CA SER A 744 -4.06 33.77 -47.60
C SER A 744 -4.81 35.04 -47.28
N VAL A 745 -5.32 35.15 -46.06
CA VAL A 745 -5.86 36.37 -45.46
C VAL A 745 -5.22 36.61 -44.10
N THR A 746 -5.28 37.84 -43.61
CA THR A 746 -4.78 38.22 -42.28
C THR A 746 -5.91 38.70 -41.39
N LYS A 747 -5.96 38.22 -40.14
CA LYS A 747 -6.84 38.76 -39.10
C LYS A 747 -6.01 39.37 -37.98
N GLU A 748 -6.40 40.55 -37.56
CA GLU A 748 -5.78 41.25 -36.43
C GLU A 748 -6.65 41.14 -35.19
N PHE A 749 -6.03 40.68 -34.10
CA PHE A 749 -6.61 40.71 -32.77
C PHE A 749 -5.99 41.87 -32.02
N ASN A 750 -6.83 42.78 -31.50
CA ASN A 750 -6.39 43.90 -30.67
C ASN A 750 -6.48 43.47 -29.21
N LEU A 751 -5.38 43.01 -28.63
CA LEU A 751 -5.31 42.56 -27.24
C LEU A 751 -4.86 43.69 -26.33
N LYS A 752 -5.51 43.80 -25.18
CA LYS A 752 -5.17 44.71 -24.09
C LYS A 752 -4.61 43.90 -22.93
N VAL A 753 -3.28 43.85 -22.86
CA VAL A 753 -2.56 43.28 -21.72
C VAL A 753 -2.65 44.27 -20.57
N LYS A 754 -3.23 43.81 -19.46
CA LYS A 754 -3.36 44.66 -18.27
C LYS A 754 -1.98 44.96 -17.70
N ALA A 755 -1.73 46.24 -17.46
CA ALA A 755 -0.63 46.64 -16.60
C ALA A 755 -0.76 45.92 -15.24
N LEU A 756 0.35 45.71 -14.55
CA LEU A 756 0.30 45.26 -13.16
C LEU A 756 -0.45 46.32 -12.35
N LYS A 757 -1.61 45.94 -11.78
CA LYS A 757 -2.36 46.84 -10.91
C LYS A 757 -1.54 47.11 -9.65
N GLU A 758 -1.49 48.36 -9.26
CA GLU A 758 -1.02 48.76 -7.94
C GLU A 758 -1.96 48.17 -6.89
N LEU A 759 -1.43 47.44 -5.91
CA LEU A 759 -2.22 46.98 -4.77
C LEU A 759 -2.39 48.20 -3.85
N VAL A 760 -3.62 48.60 -3.56
CA VAL A 760 -3.91 49.78 -2.72
C VAL A 760 -4.59 49.33 -1.43
N ALA A 761 -4.06 49.76 -0.29
CA ALA A 761 -4.68 49.63 1.01
C ALA A 761 -5.02 51.02 1.59
N ASN A 762 -6.31 51.28 1.78
CA ASN A 762 -6.81 52.55 2.33
C ASN A 762 -6.96 52.49 3.86
N ASN A 763 -6.90 51.29 4.44
CA ASN A 763 -7.01 51.01 5.86
C ASN A 763 -6.24 49.72 6.22
N LYS A 764 -6.17 49.41 7.52
CA LYS A 764 -5.46 48.24 8.06
C LYS A 764 -6.06 46.89 7.62
N GLU A 765 -7.37 46.82 7.41
CA GLU A 765 -8.07 45.59 7.02
C GLU A 765 -7.77 45.22 5.55
N GLU A 766 -7.78 46.20 4.65
CA GLU A 766 -7.33 46.03 3.26
C GLU A 766 -5.86 45.58 3.19
N PHE A 767 -4.98 46.19 4.00
CA PHE A 767 -3.57 45.80 4.08
C PHE A 767 -3.39 44.36 4.56
N TYR A 768 -4.09 43.98 5.62
CA TYR A 768 -4.15 42.61 6.15
C TYR A 768 -4.63 41.61 5.08
N ASN A 769 -5.75 41.90 4.41
CA ASN A 769 -6.34 41.01 3.42
C ASN A 769 -5.46 40.84 2.17
N ILE A 770 -4.79 41.90 1.71
CA ILE A 770 -3.81 41.82 0.60
C ILE A 770 -2.64 40.91 0.98
N ILE A 771 -2.15 41.00 2.23
CA ILE A 771 -1.05 40.17 2.71
C ILE A 771 -1.47 38.71 2.88
N LYS A 772 -2.69 38.45 3.40
CA LYS A 772 -3.26 37.11 3.52
C LYS A 772 -3.42 36.43 2.15
N ASP A 773 -3.97 37.15 1.17
CA ASP A 773 -4.10 36.69 -0.23
C ASP A 773 -2.74 36.37 -0.87
N ALA A 774 -1.72 37.19 -0.60
CA ALA A 774 -0.36 36.97 -1.07
C ALA A 774 0.29 35.71 -0.46
N LEU A 775 0.11 35.48 0.85
CA LEU A 775 0.57 34.28 1.54
C LEU A 775 -0.16 33.02 1.06
N GLU A 776 -1.48 33.06 0.93
CA GLU A 776 -2.30 31.97 0.38
C GLU A 776 -1.87 31.53 -1.03
N LYS A 777 -1.41 32.50 -1.84
CA LYS A 777 -0.95 32.29 -3.22
C LYS A 777 0.58 32.10 -3.32
N PHE A 778 1.28 31.98 -2.20
CA PHE A 778 2.75 31.85 -2.11
C PHE A 778 3.51 32.90 -2.94
N GLN A 779 3.05 34.16 -2.92
CA GLN A 779 3.71 35.26 -3.61
C GLN A 779 4.99 35.65 -2.87
N THR A 780 6.08 35.85 -3.61
CA THR A 780 7.39 36.21 -3.06
C THR A 780 7.68 37.71 -3.07
N ASN A 781 7.01 38.48 -3.93
CA ASN A 781 7.18 39.93 -4.02
C ASN A 781 5.83 40.59 -4.29
N ILE A 782 5.46 41.58 -3.46
CA ILE A 782 4.25 42.40 -3.61
C ILE A 782 4.57 43.87 -3.34
N SER A 783 3.89 44.78 -4.02
CA SER A 783 4.06 46.24 -3.85
C SER A 783 2.71 46.83 -3.49
N ILE A 784 2.59 47.35 -2.27
CA ILE A 784 1.34 47.85 -1.68
C ILE A 784 1.46 49.36 -1.45
N LYS A 785 0.68 50.13 -2.19
CA LYS A 785 0.45 51.55 -1.97
C LYS A 785 -0.54 51.73 -0.81
N ILE A 786 -0.26 52.69 0.06
CA ILE A 786 -1.02 52.98 1.27
C ILE A 786 -1.35 54.46 1.30
N SER A 787 -2.64 54.77 1.25
CA SER A 787 -3.17 56.13 1.08
C SER A 787 -2.93 57.03 2.31
N ASN A 788 -2.89 56.43 3.50
CA ASN A 788 -2.64 57.11 4.77
C ASN A 788 -1.75 56.24 5.69
N TYR A 789 -0.46 56.14 5.34
CA TYR A 789 0.50 55.31 6.07
C TYR A 789 0.85 55.92 7.43
N ASN A 790 0.89 55.04 8.44
CA ASN A 790 1.54 55.29 9.72
C ASN A 790 2.28 54.03 10.20
N ASP A 791 3.25 54.19 11.08
CA ASP A 791 4.13 53.12 11.59
C ASP A 791 3.48 52.22 12.66
N LYS A 792 2.27 52.54 13.13
CA LYS A 792 1.53 51.76 14.13
C LYS A 792 0.63 50.71 13.50
N ASP A 793 -0.06 51.05 12.41
CA ASP A 793 -1.05 50.19 11.76
C ASP A 793 -0.46 49.26 10.69
N TYR A 794 0.54 49.73 9.93
CA TYR A 794 1.05 49.07 8.72
C TYR A 794 2.41 48.38 8.95
N LYS A 795 2.49 47.58 10.01
CA LYS A 795 3.68 46.83 10.41
C LYS A 795 3.81 45.49 9.70
N LEU A 796 5.03 44.90 9.74
CA LEU A 796 5.35 43.63 9.07
C LEU A 796 5.17 42.39 9.97
N ASP A 797 5.04 42.58 11.29
CA ASP A 797 4.68 41.54 12.25
C ASP A 797 3.30 40.93 11.95
N ILE A 798 2.44 41.65 11.22
CA ILE A 798 1.15 41.17 10.73
C ILE A 798 1.24 39.89 9.89
N LEU A 799 2.37 39.65 9.17
CA LEU A 799 2.58 38.38 8.45
C LEU A 799 2.72 37.20 9.42
N ASN A 800 3.40 37.42 10.54
CA ASN A 800 3.57 36.40 11.58
C ASN A 800 2.24 36.12 12.28
N GLN A 801 1.43 37.17 12.53
CA GLN A 801 0.07 37.02 13.04
C GLN A 801 -0.80 36.19 12.07
N ILE A 802 -0.82 36.51 10.78
CA ILE A 802 -1.65 35.81 9.78
C ILE A 802 -1.30 34.31 9.71
N VAL A 803 -0.03 33.91 9.81
CA VAL A 803 0.36 32.48 9.80
C VAL A 803 0.16 31.75 11.13
N LEU A 804 -0.20 32.46 12.21
CA LEU A 804 -0.67 31.88 13.48
C LEU A 804 -2.20 31.72 13.47
N GLU A 805 -2.91 32.70 12.91
CA GLU A 805 -4.38 32.67 12.74
C GLU A 805 -4.83 31.66 11.68
N TYR A 806 -4.07 31.54 10.58
CA TYR A 806 -4.35 30.69 9.41
C TYR A 806 -3.15 29.77 9.11
N PRO A 807 -2.86 28.77 9.97
CA PRO A 807 -1.72 27.88 9.79
C PRO A 807 -1.78 27.05 8.50
N GLU A 808 -2.96 26.84 7.91
CA GLU A 808 -3.20 26.15 6.64
C GLU A 808 -2.69 26.93 5.40
N ILE A 809 -2.06 28.08 5.60
CA ILE A 809 -1.30 28.81 4.56
C ILE A 809 0.22 28.67 4.74
N ASN A 810 0.70 28.18 5.89
CA ASN A 810 2.12 28.15 6.23
C ASN A 810 2.80 26.82 5.83
N TYR A 811 3.10 26.69 4.54
CA TYR A 811 3.87 25.56 3.99
C TYR A 811 5.38 25.85 3.89
N GLY A 812 5.90 26.69 4.80
CA GLY A 812 7.33 27.01 4.89
C GLY A 812 7.66 28.50 4.77
N TYR A 813 6.78 29.41 5.17
CA TYR A 813 7.11 30.83 5.32
C TYR A 813 8.28 30.99 6.33
N SER A 814 9.24 31.85 6.01
CA SER A 814 10.47 32.03 6.82
C SER A 814 10.83 33.50 7.06
N GLY A 815 9.87 34.41 6.92
CA GLY A 815 10.05 35.84 7.17
C GLY A 815 9.87 36.73 5.94
N VAL A 816 9.98 38.04 6.17
CA VAL A 816 9.70 39.09 5.19
C VAL A 816 10.69 40.24 5.33
N ARG A 817 10.95 40.94 4.24
CA ARG A 817 11.64 42.24 4.23
C ARG A 817 10.75 43.27 3.56
N GLY A 818 10.63 44.46 4.14
CA GLY A 818 9.87 45.57 3.58
C GLY A 818 10.74 46.77 3.28
N GLN A 819 10.51 47.42 2.14
CA GLN A 819 11.11 48.70 1.77
C GLN A 819 10.00 49.74 1.54
N LEU A 820 9.94 50.73 2.44
CA LEU A 820 9.05 51.87 2.35
C LEU A 820 9.61 52.91 1.37
N SER A 821 8.74 53.50 0.54
CA SER A 821 9.08 54.58 -0.39
C SER A 821 7.93 55.61 -0.49
N GLY A 822 8.23 56.82 -0.98
CA GLY A 822 7.27 57.91 -1.18
C GLY A 822 7.80 59.27 -0.74
N TYR A 823 7.16 60.36 -1.18
CA TYR A 823 7.61 61.73 -0.93
C TYR A 823 7.71 62.07 0.56
N GLN A 824 8.72 62.85 0.94
CA GLN A 824 8.89 63.37 2.30
C GLN A 824 7.73 64.30 2.65
N GLY A 825 7.14 64.13 3.85
CA GLY A 825 5.96 64.88 4.29
C GLY A 825 4.60 64.34 3.79
N SER A 826 4.56 63.49 2.76
CA SER A 826 3.30 62.86 2.32
C SER A 826 2.82 61.78 3.31
N SER A 827 1.51 61.63 3.50
CA SER A 827 0.89 60.47 4.14
C SER A 827 0.84 59.24 3.21
N GLU A 828 0.88 59.46 1.90
CA GLU A 828 0.91 58.41 0.90
C GLU A 828 2.31 57.78 0.84
N LYS A 829 2.36 56.44 0.86
CA LYS A 829 3.60 55.63 0.76
C LYS A 829 3.36 54.37 -0.06
N THR A 830 4.43 53.75 -0.54
CA THR A 830 4.41 52.40 -1.10
C THR A 830 5.37 51.50 -0.31
N ILE A 831 4.88 50.35 0.15
CA ILE A 831 5.69 49.31 0.77
C ILE A 831 5.92 48.21 -0.27
N ASN A 832 7.19 47.97 -0.59
CA ASN A 832 7.59 46.79 -1.37
C ASN A 832 7.98 45.68 -0.39
N LEU A 833 7.28 44.56 -0.43
CA LEU A 833 7.51 43.40 0.44
C LEU A 833 8.12 42.26 -0.35
N THR A 834 9.24 41.72 0.13
CA THR A 834 9.81 40.44 -0.31
C THR A 834 9.55 39.39 0.78
N ILE A 835 8.63 38.46 0.51
CA ILE A 835 8.27 37.34 1.38
C ILE A 835 9.18 36.16 1.03
N THR A 836 9.79 35.56 2.06
CA THR A 836 10.74 34.45 1.91
C THR A 836 10.10 33.15 2.38
N TYR A 837 10.35 32.07 1.62
CA TYR A 837 9.90 30.71 1.94
C TYR A 837 11.08 29.74 1.87
N LYS A 838 11.04 28.67 2.66
CA LYS A 838 12.03 27.58 2.67
C LYS A 838 11.95 26.69 1.42
N LEU A 839 10.77 26.62 0.80
CA LEU A 839 10.45 25.78 -0.36
C LEU A 839 10.13 26.65 -1.57
N ASP A 840 10.21 26.07 -2.76
CA ASP A 840 9.67 26.70 -3.96
C ASP A 840 8.13 26.63 -4.00
N LYS A 841 7.52 27.48 -4.82
CA LYS A 841 6.07 27.59 -4.92
C LYS A 841 5.37 26.30 -5.38
N ALA A 842 5.93 25.56 -6.33
CA ALA A 842 5.29 24.35 -6.85
C ALA A 842 5.30 23.22 -5.80
N THR A 843 6.38 23.12 -5.01
CA THR A 843 6.42 22.20 -3.86
C THR A 843 5.39 22.59 -2.80
N MET A 844 5.24 23.88 -2.45
CA MET A 844 4.21 24.30 -1.48
C MET A 844 2.77 24.07 -1.98
N GLU A 845 2.48 24.31 -3.27
CA GLU A 845 1.18 23.99 -3.88
C GLU A 845 0.91 22.46 -3.87
N MET A 846 1.95 21.63 -4.07
CA MET A 846 1.87 20.18 -3.96
C MET A 846 1.60 19.73 -2.51
N GLU A 847 2.36 20.20 -1.53
CA GLU A 847 2.19 19.81 -0.11
C GLU A 847 0.80 20.20 0.41
N LYS A 848 0.34 21.43 0.13
CA LYS A 848 -1.02 21.91 0.48
C LYS A 848 -2.13 21.13 -0.23
N THR A 849 -1.89 20.63 -1.44
CA THR A 849 -2.83 19.73 -2.13
C THR A 849 -2.86 18.34 -1.49
N ALA A 850 -1.70 17.79 -1.12
CA ALA A 850 -1.58 16.47 -0.51
C ALA A 850 -2.22 16.43 0.90
N VAL A 851 -2.03 17.47 1.72
CA VAL A 851 -2.71 17.63 3.01
C VAL A 851 -4.22 17.62 2.82
N LYS A 852 -4.77 18.43 1.92
CA LYS A 852 -6.22 18.48 1.67
C LYS A 852 -6.81 17.12 1.26
N VAL A 853 -6.12 16.37 0.39
CA VAL A 853 -6.54 15.01 0.03
C VAL A 853 -6.52 14.08 1.25
N LYS A 854 -5.46 14.15 2.06
CA LYS A 854 -5.29 13.29 3.23
C LYS A 854 -6.29 13.59 4.36
N VAL A 855 -6.57 14.86 4.62
CA VAL A 855 -7.61 15.30 5.58
C VAL A 855 -8.96 14.68 5.21
N GLN A 856 -9.36 14.75 3.94
CA GLN A 856 -10.63 14.17 3.47
C GLN A 856 -10.64 12.63 3.54
N GLU A 857 -9.49 11.96 3.32
CA GLU A 857 -9.33 10.52 3.51
C GLU A 857 -9.50 10.12 4.99
N ILE A 858 -8.85 10.85 5.91
CA ILE A 858 -8.88 10.57 7.36
C ILE A 858 -10.28 10.83 7.90
N ILE A 859 -10.89 11.98 7.62
CA ILE A 859 -12.25 12.32 8.07
C ILE A 859 -13.25 11.22 7.64
N LYS A 860 -13.20 10.78 6.38
CA LYS A 860 -14.08 9.72 5.86
C LYS A 860 -13.89 8.35 6.53
N ASN A 861 -12.68 8.04 7.01
CA ASN A 861 -12.35 6.73 7.57
C ASN A 861 -12.45 6.67 9.10
N VAL A 862 -12.24 7.80 9.78
CA VAL A 862 -12.19 7.91 11.25
C VAL A 862 -13.53 8.39 11.82
N ILE A 863 -14.12 9.42 11.22
CA ILE A 863 -15.39 9.99 11.68
C ILE A 863 -16.57 9.13 11.20
N LYS A 864 -17.50 8.88 12.11
CA LYS A 864 -18.70 8.07 11.88
C LYS A 864 -19.95 8.93 12.10
N GLU A 865 -21.01 8.60 11.36
CA GLU A 865 -22.32 9.20 11.57
C GLU A 865 -22.80 8.94 13.01
N GLY A 866 -23.32 9.98 13.68
CA GLY A 866 -23.77 9.93 15.07
C GLY A 866 -22.72 10.29 16.13
N MET A 867 -21.43 10.41 15.80
CA MET A 867 -20.41 10.89 16.76
C MET A 867 -20.65 12.34 17.18
N SER A 868 -20.61 12.60 18.49
CA SER A 868 -20.48 13.94 19.07
C SER A 868 -19.10 14.55 18.79
N ASP A 869 -18.97 15.87 18.89
CA ASP A 869 -17.71 16.55 18.55
C ASP A 869 -16.52 16.11 19.42
N ALA A 870 -16.75 15.78 20.69
CA ALA A 870 -15.72 15.23 21.57
C ALA A 870 -15.29 13.79 21.18
N GLU A 871 -16.20 12.97 20.66
CA GLU A 871 -15.87 11.64 20.11
C GLU A 871 -15.11 11.76 18.79
N LYS A 872 -15.48 12.72 17.93
CA LYS A 872 -14.77 13.02 16.68
C LYS A 872 -13.34 13.46 16.96
N GLU A 873 -13.17 14.40 17.88
CA GLU A 873 -11.86 14.91 18.31
C GLU A 873 -11.01 13.78 18.88
N LEU A 874 -11.51 13.00 19.85
CA LEU A 874 -10.77 11.89 20.44
C LEU A 874 -10.36 10.87 19.38
N ALA A 875 -11.24 10.54 18.42
CA ALA A 875 -10.91 9.63 17.33
C ALA A 875 -9.83 10.19 16.36
N LEU A 876 -9.81 11.51 16.12
CA LEU A 876 -8.79 12.17 15.30
C LEU A 876 -7.45 12.32 16.02
N HIS A 877 -7.47 12.67 17.31
CA HIS A 877 -6.31 12.67 18.20
C HIS A 877 -5.65 11.29 18.22
N ASP A 878 -6.43 10.25 18.53
CA ASP A 878 -5.98 8.86 18.52
C ASP A 878 -5.44 8.45 17.14
N TYR A 879 -6.04 8.93 16.04
CA TYR A 879 -5.52 8.67 14.71
C TYR A 879 -4.13 9.30 14.51
N ILE A 880 -3.92 10.56 14.92
CA ILE A 880 -2.60 11.21 14.82
C ILE A 880 -1.57 10.44 15.65
N VAL A 881 -1.82 10.22 16.93
CA VAL A 881 -0.87 9.52 17.82
C VAL A 881 -0.57 8.09 17.37
N LYS A 882 -1.52 7.38 16.75
CA LYS A 882 -1.31 6.01 16.24
C LYS A 882 -0.59 5.95 14.87
N ASN A 883 -0.41 7.07 14.17
CA ASN A 883 0.09 7.09 12.78
C ASN A 883 1.21 8.12 12.52
N ALA A 884 1.67 8.83 13.55
CA ALA A 884 2.79 9.77 13.49
C ALA A 884 4.02 9.23 14.26
N GLU A 885 5.18 9.82 13.98
CA GLU A 885 6.43 9.64 14.75
C GLU A 885 7.08 11.00 14.95
N TYR A 886 7.51 11.32 16.18
CA TYR A 886 8.17 12.59 16.44
C TYR A 886 9.57 12.61 15.83
N ASN A 887 9.90 13.64 15.04
CA ASN A 887 11.17 13.74 14.31
C ASN A 887 12.35 14.17 15.21
N ILE A 888 12.58 13.40 16.27
CA ILE A 888 13.69 13.50 17.20
C ILE A 888 15.04 13.47 16.48
N ASP A 889 15.11 12.75 15.34
CA ASP A 889 16.33 12.53 14.58
C ASP A 889 16.74 13.81 13.80
N ASN A 890 15.82 14.61 13.28
CA ASN A 890 16.15 15.95 12.75
C ASN A 890 16.33 16.99 13.87
N TYR A 891 15.46 16.97 14.88
CA TYR A 891 15.48 17.89 16.03
C TYR A 891 16.84 17.88 16.73
N ASN A 892 17.35 16.71 17.13
CA ASN A 892 18.65 16.56 17.80
C ASN A 892 19.86 16.92 16.91
N LYS A 893 19.68 16.99 15.58
CA LYS A 893 20.71 17.43 14.63
C LYS A 893 20.63 18.93 14.29
N GLY A 894 19.63 19.65 14.79
CA GLY A 894 19.34 21.03 14.41
C GLY A 894 18.93 21.19 12.95
N ILE A 895 18.43 20.13 12.31
CA ILE A 895 17.99 20.15 10.90
C ILE A 895 16.55 20.65 10.88
N ILE A 896 16.34 21.85 10.33
CA ILE A 896 15.03 22.50 10.26
C ILE A 896 14.49 22.39 8.83
N LEU A 897 13.73 21.32 8.55
CA LEU A 897 13.01 21.19 7.29
C LEU A 897 11.76 22.09 7.25
N ALA A 898 11.01 22.07 6.15
CA ALA A 898 9.75 22.81 6.02
C ALA A 898 8.55 21.92 6.34
N GLU A 899 8.60 20.67 5.90
CA GLU A 899 7.64 19.60 6.18
C GLU A 899 7.52 19.26 7.66
N ASP A 900 8.64 19.25 8.40
CA ASP A 900 8.67 18.94 9.84
C ASP A 900 7.86 19.97 10.66
N HIS A 901 7.60 21.15 10.08
CA HIS A 901 6.91 22.27 10.71
C HIS A 901 5.56 22.62 10.02
N ASN A 902 5.06 21.79 9.10
CA ASN A 902 3.75 21.97 8.46
C ASN A 902 2.94 20.67 8.43
N ALA A 903 1.63 20.73 8.21
CA ALA A 903 0.73 19.58 8.33
C ALA A 903 1.07 18.40 7.40
N TYR A 904 1.83 18.62 6.32
CA TYR A 904 2.29 17.58 5.39
C TYR A 904 3.23 16.56 6.03
N GLY A 905 4.03 16.94 7.03
CA GLY A 905 4.90 16.03 7.79
C GLY A 905 4.09 14.90 8.42
N VAL A 906 3.31 15.22 9.45
CA VAL A 906 2.46 14.26 10.16
C VAL A 906 1.44 13.58 9.24
N LEU A 907 0.66 14.33 8.44
CA LEU A 907 -0.45 13.72 7.68
C LEU A 907 0.01 12.86 6.50
N ALA A 908 1.03 13.28 5.75
CA ALA A 908 1.40 12.66 4.48
C ALA A 908 2.77 11.94 4.47
N LYS A 909 3.68 12.29 5.39
CA LYS A 909 4.94 11.56 5.62
C LYS A 909 4.87 10.64 6.85
N GLY A 910 3.97 10.90 7.81
CA GLY A 910 3.88 10.19 9.08
C GLY A 910 4.92 10.63 10.11
N ILE A 911 5.58 11.78 9.91
CA ILE A 911 6.71 12.24 10.74
C ILE A 911 6.85 13.76 10.73
N GLY A 912 7.11 14.37 11.89
CA GLY A 912 7.32 15.81 12.05
C GLY A 912 7.63 16.23 13.50
N VAL A 913 7.72 17.53 13.78
CA VAL A 913 7.82 18.06 15.17
C VAL A 913 6.49 18.71 15.61
N CYS A 914 6.43 19.27 16.81
CA CYS A 914 5.19 19.80 17.43
C CYS A 914 4.36 20.72 16.52
N GLU A 915 4.99 21.62 15.73
CA GLU A 915 4.30 22.43 14.74
C GLU A 915 3.54 21.60 13.68
N SER A 916 4.06 20.45 13.26
CA SER A 916 3.38 19.57 12.32
C SER A 916 2.20 18.84 12.96
N TYR A 917 2.34 18.36 14.21
CA TYR A 917 1.25 17.73 14.98
C TYR A 917 0.09 18.72 15.20
N ALA A 918 0.39 19.92 15.71
CA ALA A 918 -0.62 20.92 16.02
C ALA A 918 -1.32 21.48 14.76
N LYS A 919 -0.62 21.57 13.62
CA LYS A 919 -1.22 21.97 12.33
C LYS A 919 -2.02 20.83 11.69
N ALA A 920 -1.60 19.58 11.85
CA ALA A 920 -2.35 18.41 11.42
C ALA A 920 -3.68 18.29 12.18
N MET A 921 -3.67 18.45 13.51
CA MET A 921 -4.89 18.51 14.32
C MET A 921 -5.77 19.70 13.95
N TYR A 922 -5.22 20.88 13.72
CA TYR A 922 -6.00 22.04 13.25
C TYR A 922 -6.71 21.77 11.91
N GLU A 923 -6.01 21.23 10.90
CA GLU A 923 -6.62 20.93 9.59
C GLU A 923 -7.69 19.82 9.71
N LEU A 924 -7.49 18.81 10.56
CA LEU A 924 -8.47 17.75 10.80
C LEU A 924 -9.70 18.23 11.58
N LEU A 925 -9.54 18.96 12.68
CA LEU A 925 -10.66 19.41 13.53
C LEU A 925 -11.55 20.40 12.81
N ASN A 926 -10.97 21.39 12.11
CA ASN A 926 -11.76 22.32 11.30
C ASN A 926 -12.48 21.59 10.14
N ALA A 927 -11.89 20.55 9.55
CA ALA A 927 -12.57 19.70 8.55
C ALA A 927 -13.66 18.79 9.14
N ALA A 928 -13.63 18.49 10.45
CA ALA A 928 -14.69 17.81 11.19
C ALA A 928 -15.83 18.76 11.63
N GLY A 929 -15.67 20.07 11.43
CA GLY A 929 -16.60 21.13 11.85
C GLY A 929 -16.36 21.67 13.27
N ILE A 930 -15.23 21.34 13.90
CA ILE A 930 -14.89 21.68 15.28
C ILE A 930 -13.98 22.92 15.29
N GLU A 931 -14.37 23.98 16.00
CA GLU A 931 -13.56 25.21 16.07
C GLU A 931 -12.26 24.93 16.83
N CYS A 932 -11.12 25.00 16.13
CA CYS A 932 -9.79 24.79 16.68
C CYS A 932 -8.92 26.04 16.48
N LYS A 933 -8.05 26.34 17.45
CA LYS A 933 -6.97 27.33 17.32
C LYS A 933 -5.62 26.64 17.39
N TYR A 934 -4.70 27.09 16.53
CA TYR A 934 -3.29 26.75 16.60
C TYR A 934 -2.60 27.70 17.58
N VAL A 935 -1.76 27.15 18.46
CA VAL A 935 -1.10 27.88 19.55
C VAL A 935 0.40 27.63 19.48
N THR A 936 1.21 28.68 19.59
CA THR A 936 2.65 28.58 19.84
C THR A 936 3.01 29.12 21.22
N GLY A 937 4.19 28.77 21.70
CA GLY A 937 4.69 29.23 22.99
C GLY A 937 5.99 28.54 23.37
N VAL A 938 6.19 28.32 24.67
CA VAL A 938 7.31 27.55 25.22
C VAL A 938 6.82 26.51 26.22
N SER A 939 7.56 25.40 26.28
CA SER A 939 7.53 24.49 27.43
C SER A 939 8.10 25.19 28.68
N VAL A 940 7.73 24.73 29.88
CA VAL A 940 8.18 25.28 31.16
C VAL A 940 8.63 24.13 32.06
N HIS A 941 9.87 24.21 32.56
CA HIS A 941 10.46 23.19 33.41
C HIS A 941 10.96 23.81 34.71
N ASN A 942 10.39 23.39 35.84
CA ASN A 942 10.68 23.93 37.17
C ASN A 942 10.59 25.47 37.25
N GLY A 943 9.58 26.05 36.60
CA GLY A 943 9.34 27.50 36.56
C GLY A 943 10.29 28.29 35.64
N LYS A 944 11.01 27.62 34.73
CA LYS A 944 11.85 28.26 33.70
C LYS A 944 11.37 27.89 32.30
N ASP A 945 11.32 28.86 31.41
CA ASP A 945 11.06 28.67 29.98
C ASP A 945 12.09 27.68 29.39
N GLY A 946 11.59 26.71 28.61
CA GLY A 946 12.36 25.66 27.95
C GLY A 946 12.42 25.85 26.42
N GLY A 947 12.26 24.75 25.68
CA GLY A 947 12.16 24.79 24.23
C GLY A 947 10.84 25.42 23.75
N GLY A 948 10.89 26.06 22.58
CA GLY A 948 9.69 26.51 21.87
C GLY A 948 8.80 25.34 21.49
N HIS A 949 7.48 25.52 21.61
CA HIS A 949 6.50 24.44 21.49
C HIS A 949 5.22 24.93 20.80
N ALA A 950 4.43 24.00 20.26
CA ALA A 950 3.18 24.28 19.56
C ALA A 950 2.14 23.19 19.83
N TRP A 951 0.89 23.60 20.03
CA TRP A 951 -0.24 22.75 20.43
C TRP A 951 -1.57 23.36 19.94
N ASN A 952 -2.70 22.84 20.40
CA ASN A 952 -4.04 23.30 20.02
C ASN A 952 -4.87 23.78 21.21
N MET A 953 -5.82 24.67 20.92
CA MET A 953 -7.02 24.82 21.74
C MET A 953 -8.22 24.37 20.92
N VAL A 954 -9.15 23.66 21.57
CA VAL A 954 -10.34 23.10 20.93
C VAL A 954 -11.59 23.56 21.68
N LYS A 955 -12.67 23.77 20.94
CA LYS A 955 -13.94 24.29 21.47
C LYS A 955 -15.05 23.25 21.36
N LEU A 956 -15.65 22.90 22.49
CA LEU A 956 -16.69 21.87 22.60
C LEU A 956 -17.80 22.41 23.51
N ASP A 957 -19.07 22.29 23.10
CA ASP A 957 -20.22 22.91 23.78
C ASP A 957 -20.06 24.42 24.07
N ASN A 958 -19.32 25.12 23.22
CA ASN A 958 -18.82 26.51 23.35
C ASN A 958 -17.73 26.78 24.41
N GLU A 959 -17.39 25.81 25.24
CA GLU A 959 -16.26 25.91 26.19
C GLU A 959 -14.92 25.60 25.50
N TRP A 960 -13.83 26.17 26.03
CA TRP A 960 -12.46 25.98 25.51
C TRP A 960 -11.62 25.05 26.36
N TYR A 961 -10.80 24.24 25.70
CA TYR A 961 -9.89 23.25 26.28
C TYR A 961 -8.51 23.33 25.61
N ASN A 962 -7.43 22.98 26.32
CA ASN A 962 -6.11 22.80 25.69
C ASN A 962 -5.93 21.33 25.27
N LEU A 963 -5.30 21.13 24.12
CA LEU A 963 -4.97 19.81 23.55
C LEU A 963 -3.53 19.81 23.04
N ASP A 964 -2.69 18.88 23.48
CA ASP A 964 -1.37 18.64 22.88
C ASP A 964 -1.17 17.17 22.47
N ALA A 965 -1.54 16.89 21.22
CA ALA A 965 -1.30 15.61 20.56
C ALA A 965 0.20 15.26 20.39
N THR A 966 1.12 16.19 20.68
CA THR A 966 2.57 15.93 20.65
C THR A 966 3.03 15.25 21.93
N TRP A 967 2.66 15.78 23.11
CA TRP A 967 3.06 15.21 24.41
C TRP A 967 2.17 14.04 24.85
N ASP A 968 1.05 13.84 24.17
CA ASP A 968 0.25 12.61 24.24
C ASP A 968 0.70 11.53 23.23
N ASP A 969 1.73 11.80 22.40
CA ASP A 969 2.44 10.79 21.63
C ASP A 969 3.44 10.01 22.52
N PRO A 970 3.24 8.69 22.76
CA PRO A 970 4.10 7.90 23.63
C PRO A 970 5.45 7.53 23.00
N VAL A 971 5.70 7.92 21.74
CA VAL A 971 7.01 7.84 21.07
C VAL A 971 7.80 9.14 21.28
N SER A 972 7.16 10.23 21.71
CA SER A 972 7.86 11.44 22.17
C SER A 972 8.47 11.21 23.56
N ASP A 973 9.77 11.47 23.73
CA ASP A 973 10.43 11.34 25.01
C ASP A 973 10.49 12.70 25.74
N ARG A 974 10.06 12.72 27.01
CA ARG A 974 10.11 13.94 27.84
C ARG A 974 11.58 14.35 28.06
N ASN A 975 12.01 15.37 27.32
CA ASN A 975 13.31 16.05 27.44
C ASN A 975 14.56 15.19 27.17
N GLY A 976 14.54 14.31 26.16
CA GLY A 976 15.77 13.62 25.71
C GLY A 976 16.28 12.56 26.69
N ALA A 977 15.38 11.87 27.39
CA ALA A 977 15.68 10.85 28.39
C ALA A 977 15.21 9.48 27.89
N GLU A 978 16.13 8.50 27.82
CA GLU A 978 15.89 7.16 27.27
C GLU A 978 14.72 6.41 27.95
N SER A 979 13.50 6.54 27.41
CA SER A 979 12.28 6.13 28.14
C SER A 979 11.16 5.48 27.30
N VAL A 980 11.48 4.93 26.11
CA VAL A 980 10.70 3.81 25.56
C VAL A 980 11.59 2.57 25.43
N ASN A 981 11.15 1.47 26.04
CA ASN A 981 11.97 0.29 26.28
C ASN A 981 12.10 -0.57 25.01
N LYS A 982 13.21 -0.40 24.27
CA LYS A 982 13.52 -1.07 22.98
C LYS A 982 13.58 -2.62 23.01
N ASN A 983 13.29 -3.25 24.16
CA ASN A 983 13.35 -4.70 24.37
C ASN A 983 11.96 -5.37 24.58
N THR A 984 10.85 -4.63 24.54
CA THR A 984 9.50 -5.19 24.74
C THR A 984 8.63 -5.03 23.48
N ASN A 985 8.10 -6.14 22.95
CA ASN A 985 7.18 -6.19 21.80
C ASN A 985 5.75 -5.68 22.12
N SER A 986 5.60 -4.71 23.02
CA SER A 986 4.32 -4.02 23.24
C SER A 986 4.22 -2.85 22.28
N MET A 987 3.08 -2.68 21.63
CA MET A 987 2.69 -1.34 21.19
C MET A 987 2.54 -0.47 22.43
N ALA A 988 2.97 0.79 22.35
CA ALA A 988 2.67 1.75 23.41
C ALA A 988 1.19 2.15 23.31
N THR A 989 0.50 2.23 24.45
CA THR A 989 -0.85 2.78 24.51
C THR A 989 -0.81 4.27 24.19
N VAL A 990 -1.80 4.78 23.46
CA VAL A 990 -2.00 6.23 23.30
C VAL A 990 -2.12 6.86 24.68
N ASN A 991 -1.47 7.99 24.90
CA ASN A 991 -1.61 8.78 26.11
C ASN A 991 -2.70 9.85 25.91
N HIS A 992 -3.29 10.32 27.01
CA HIS A 992 -4.34 11.35 27.01
C HIS A 992 -4.16 12.32 28.20
N THR A 993 -2.90 12.52 28.61
CA THR A 993 -2.49 13.40 29.72
C THR A 993 -2.79 14.87 29.40
N TYR A 994 -2.64 15.28 28.15
CA TYR A 994 -2.88 16.65 27.67
C TYR A 994 -4.15 16.75 26.82
N PHE A 995 -4.97 15.70 26.77
CA PHE A 995 -6.25 15.68 26.08
C PHE A 995 -7.32 16.48 26.86
N ASN A 996 -7.67 17.65 26.31
CA ASN A 996 -8.71 18.55 26.79
C ASN A 996 -8.55 19.01 28.25
N ILE A 997 -7.36 19.43 28.65
CA ILE A 997 -7.10 19.85 30.04
C ILE A 997 -7.16 21.39 30.24
N PRO A 998 -7.61 21.85 31.42
CA PRO A 998 -7.74 23.28 31.70
C PRO A 998 -6.38 23.97 31.92
N ASP A 999 -6.37 25.29 31.77
CA ASP A 999 -5.23 26.18 32.01
C ASP A 999 -4.62 26.01 33.42
N SER A 1000 -5.42 25.62 34.42
CA SER A 1000 -4.97 25.36 35.79
C SER A 1000 -4.10 24.10 35.94
N ILE A 1001 -4.04 23.26 34.91
CA ILE A 1001 -3.11 22.13 34.79
C ILE A 1001 -2.07 22.44 33.70
N PHE A 1002 -2.53 22.85 32.51
CA PHE A 1002 -1.70 23.06 31.32
C PHE A 1002 -0.62 24.15 31.53
N ASN A 1003 -0.94 25.26 32.22
CA ASN A 1003 0.02 26.36 32.46
C ASN A 1003 1.08 26.05 33.55
N LYS A 1004 1.22 24.79 33.99
CA LYS A 1004 2.33 24.35 34.87
C LYS A 1004 3.60 24.04 34.07
N ASP A 1005 3.43 23.51 32.87
CA ASP A 1005 4.49 23.04 31.97
C ASP A 1005 4.40 23.64 30.55
N HIS A 1006 3.36 24.44 30.27
CA HIS A 1006 3.21 25.23 29.04
C HIS A 1006 3.05 26.73 29.32
N LYS A 1007 3.43 27.56 28.34
CA LYS A 1007 3.30 29.02 28.39
C LYS A 1007 3.05 29.58 27.00
N ARG A 1008 1.84 30.12 26.78
CA ARG A 1008 1.38 30.71 25.51
C ARG A 1008 2.30 31.84 25.04
N GLY A 1009 2.46 31.96 23.72
CA GLY A 1009 3.16 33.06 23.06
C GLY A 1009 2.47 34.41 23.27
N ASN A 1010 3.18 35.49 22.90
CA ASN A 1010 2.70 36.87 23.12
C ASN A 1010 1.43 37.22 22.31
N PHE A 1011 1.16 36.51 21.21
CA PHE A 1011 -0.05 36.71 20.42
C PHE A 1011 -1.23 35.98 21.08
N GLU A 1012 -0.99 34.74 21.49
CA GLU A 1012 -1.96 33.78 22.03
C GLU A 1012 -2.34 34.06 23.50
N GLN A 1013 -1.69 35.04 24.15
CA GLN A 1013 -2.18 35.65 25.40
C GLN A 1013 -3.56 36.30 25.25
N ASN A 1014 -3.99 36.63 24.01
CA ASN A 1014 -5.32 37.16 23.72
C ASN A 1014 -6.35 36.05 23.39
N TYR A 1015 -5.95 34.77 23.38
CA TYR A 1015 -6.89 33.66 23.18
C TYR A 1015 -7.71 33.38 24.45
N PRO A 1016 -8.91 32.78 24.33
CA PRO A 1016 -9.76 32.43 25.47
C PRO A 1016 -9.07 31.59 26.56
N THR A 1017 -9.53 31.74 27.81
CA THR A 1017 -9.11 30.89 28.94
C THR A 1017 -9.77 29.51 28.85
N CYS A 1018 -8.99 28.45 29.05
CA CYS A 1018 -9.48 27.08 29.09
C CYS A 1018 -9.83 26.70 30.52
N THR A 1019 -11.05 27.00 30.96
CA THR A 1019 -11.55 26.72 32.31
C THR A 1019 -12.30 25.40 32.44
N ALA A 1020 -12.75 24.82 31.32
CA ALA A 1020 -13.62 23.65 31.33
C ALA A 1020 -12.86 22.33 31.51
N THR A 1021 -13.59 21.34 32.04
CA THR A 1021 -13.04 20.01 32.35
C THR A 1021 -13.93 18.85 31.91
N LYS A 1022 -15.13 19.12 31.36
CA LYS A 1022 -16.13 18.10 30.99
C LYS A 1022 -15.55 17.04 30.04
N TYR A 1023 -14.80 17.48 29.03
CA TYR A 1023 -14.20 16.61 28.01
C TYR A 1023 -12.71 16.31 28.24
N SER A 1024 -12.12 16.67 29.38
CA SER A 1024 -10.83 16.12 29.80
C SER A 1024 -10.96 14.59 29.89
N TYR A 1025 -9.98 13.84 29.38
CA TYR A 1025 -10.09 12.37 29.26
C TYR A 1025 -10.46 11.65 30.57
N ASN A 1026 -9.92 12.13 31.70
CA ASN A 1026 -10.22 11.62 33.03
C ASN A 1026 -11.69 11.82 33.46
N ASN A 1027 -12.37 12.83 32.92
CA ASN A 1027 -13.78 13.14 33.20
C ASN A 1027 -14.75 12.50 32.21
N MET A 1028 -14.33 12.24 30.97
CA MET A 1028 -15.11 11.51 29.95
C MET A 1028 -15.57 10.12 30.43
N ASP A 1029 -16.51 9.55 29.69
CA ASP A 1029 -16.95 8.16 29.81
C ASP A 1029 -16.64 7.43 28.50
N VAL A 1030 -15.49 6.75 28.47
CA VAL A 1030 -14.92 6.11 27.28
C VAL A 1030 -14.37 4.74 27.66
N ASP A 1031 -14.54 3.76 26.76
CA ASP A 1031 -13.99 2.42 26.92
C ASP A 1031 -12.46 2.44 26.80
N GLU A 1032 -11.77 2.03 27.87
CA GLU A 1032 -10.31 1.93 27.91
C GLU A 1032 -9.83 0.49 27.78
N TYR A 1033 -8.65 0.28 27.20
CA TYR A 1033 -8.17 -1.06 26.85
C TYR A 1033 -6.74 -1.28 27.32
N THR A 1034 -6.49 -2.46 27.90
CA THR A 1034 -5.14 -2.96 28.18
C THR A 1034 -4.35 -3.18 26.88
N ALA A 1035 -3.03 -3.30 26.98
CA ALA A 1035 -2.15 -3.55 25.82
C ALA A 1035 -2.43 -4.88 25.08
N ASP A 1036 -3.11 -5.84 25.73
CA ASP A 1036 -3.61 -7.08 25.10
C ASP A 1036 -5.08 -6.99 24.64
N GLY A 1037 -5.66 -5.79 24.62
CA GLY A 1037 -6.96 -5.50 24.01
C GLY A 1037 -8.18 -5.82 24.88
N LYS A 1038 -8.02 -6.03 26.20
CA LYS A 1038 -9.14 -6.25 27.11
C LYS A 1038 -9.66 -4.93 27.66
N LEU A 1039 -10.97 -4.80 27.75
CA LEU A 1039 -11.64 -3.65 28.35
C LEU A 1039 -11.25 -3.51 29.84
N ILE A 1040 -10.67 -2.38 30.22
CA ILE A 1040 -10.43 -1.98 31.61
C ILE A 1040 -11.79 -1.64 32.22
N LYS A 1041 -12.18 -2.35 33.28
CA LYS A 1041 -13.51 -2.15 33.87
C LYS A 1041 -13.54 -0.92 34.76
N LYS A 1042 -14.41 0.03 34.40
CA LYS A 1042 -14.71 1.22 35.19
C LYS A 1042 -15.58 0.85 36.39
N VAL A 1043 -15.15 1.22 37.59
CA VAL A 1043 -15.89 1.04 38.85
C VAL A 1043 -16.07 2.40 39.53
N THR A 1044 -17.30 2.68 39.96
CA THR A 1044 -17.75 3.97 40.49
C THR A 1044 -18.17 3.91 41.95
N THR A 1045 -18.45 2.71 42.45
CA THR A 1045 -18.74 2.41 43.85
C THR A 1045 -17.78 1.34 44.39
N LYS A 1046 -17.73 1.22 45.72
CA LYS A 1046 -16.96 0.16 46.38
C LYS A 1046 -17.56 -1.23 46.14
N ASP A 1047 -18.88 -1.32 46.00
CA ASP A 1047 -19.56 -2.59 45.75
C ASP A 1047 -19.25 -3.11 44.33
N GLU A 1048 -19.17 -2.24 43.32
CA GLU A 1048 -18.67 -2.58 41.97
C GLU A 1048 -17.21 -3.07 41.96
N LEU A 1049 -16.36 -2.50 42.83
CA LEU A 1049 -14.97 -2.95 43.03
C LEU A 1049 -14.93 -4.34 43.68
N ASP A 1050 -15.71 -4.57 44.74
CA ASP A 1050 -15.86 -5.87 45.39
C ASP A 1050 -16.39 -6.94 44.41
N GLU A 1051 -17.35 -6.59 43.53
CA GLU A 1051 -17.91 -7.50 42.51
C GLU A 1051 -16.89 -7.88 41.42
N GLU A 1052 -16.18 -6.93 40.81
CA GLU A 1052 -15.19 -7.25 39.76
C GLU A 1052 -13.95 -7.96 40.34
N ILE A 1053 -13.55 -7.67 41.59
CA ILE A 1053 -12.56 -8.48 42.32
C ILE A 1053 -13.08 -9.91 42.51
N LEU A 1054 -14.30 -10.09 43.04
CA LEU A 1054 -14.88 -11.40 43.29
C LEU A 1054 -15.03 -12.23 42.00
N LYS A 1055 -15.40 -11.58 40.90
CA LYS A 1055 -15.47 -12.17 39.57
C LYS A 1055 -14.09 -12.64 39.10
N ALA A 1056 -13.07 -11.79 39.17
CA ALA A 1056 -11.70 -12.17 38.82
C ALA A 1056 -11.15 -13.33 39.67
N LEU A 1057 -11.51 -13.38 40.96
CA LEU A 1057 -11.16 -14.48 41.86
C LEU A 1057 -11.89 -15.78 41.48
N LYS A 1058 -13.18 -15.73 41.16
CA LYS A 1058 -13.96 -16.91 40.70
C LYS A 1058 -13.47 -17.45 39.35
N GLU A 1059 -13.09 -16.56 38.44
CA GLU A 1059 -12.56 -16.90 37.11
C GLU A 1059 -11.08 -17.36 37.14
N LYS A 1060 -10.40 -17.26 38.30
CA LYS A 1060 -8.95 -17.44 38.46
C LYS A 1060 -8.08 -16.59 37.53
N ASN A 1061 -8.52 -15.36 37.26
CA ASN A 1061 -7.76 -14.43 36.44
C ASN A 1061 -6.40 -14.12 37.09
N LEU A 1062 -5.34 -14.11 36.28
CA LEU A 1062 -3.97 -13.81 36.72
C LEU A 1062 -3.69 -12.30 36.81
N ALA A 1063 -4.53 -11.49 36.18
CA ALA A 1063 -4.48 -10.04 36.23
C ALA A 1063 -5.90 -9.44 36.20
N LEU A 1064 -6.09 -8.33 36.90
CA LEU A 1064 -7.32 -7.54 36.91
C LEU A 1064 -6.94 -6.05 36.82
N SER A 1065 -7.41 -5.35 35.79
CA SER A 1065 -7.18 -3.92 35.56
C SER A 1065 -8.52 -3.17 35.61
N LEU A 1066 -8.62 -2.19 36.52
CA LEU A 1066 -9.83 -1.40 36.75
C LEU A 1066 -9.54 0.11 36.72
N ARG A 1067 -10.55 0.88 36.34
CA ARG A 1067 -10.57 2.36 36.43
C ARG A 1067 -11.54 2.78 37.53
N ILE A 1068 -11.01 3.13 38.69
CA ILE A 1068 -11.73 3.69 39.84
C ILE A 1068 -12.11 5.14 39.55
N LYS A 1069 -13.37 5.50 39.78
CA LYS A 1069 -13.90 6.86 39.71
C LYS A 1069 -14.86 7.07 40.88
N GLY A 1070 -15.14 8.32 41.28
CA GLY A 1070 -16.09 8.63 42.36
C GLY A 1070 -15.59 8.44 43.80
N PHE A 1071 -14.63 7.56 44.05
CA PHE A 1071 -13.97 7.39 45.36
C PHE A 1071 -12.45 7.27 45.22
N LYS A 1072 -11.70 7.38 46.34
CA LYS A 1072 -10.24 7.20 46.39
C LYS A 1072 -9.86 6.22 47.49
N MET A 1073 -8.89 5.37 47.21
CA MET A 1073 -8.27 4.42 48.15
C MET A 1073 -6.76 4.36 47.86
N THR A 1074 -5.94 4.21 48.90
CA THR A 1074 -4.50 3.99 48.74
C THR A 1074 -4.20 2.58 48.21
N GLN A 1075 -3.02 2.38 47.62
CA GLN A 1075 -2.52 1.05 47.21
C GLN A 1075 -2.58 0.01 48.36
N LYS A 1076 -2.43 0.45 49.62
CA LYS A 1076 -2.59 -0.40 50.81
C LYS A 1076 -4.04 -0.82 51.01
N GLU A 1077 -4.97 0.13 51.02
CA GLU A 1077 -6.40 -0.15 51.19
C GLU A 1077 -6.95 -1.01 50.05
N LEU A 1078 -6.53 -0.74 48.80
CA LEU A 1078 -6.85 -1.57 47.64
C LEU A 1078 -6.34 -3.01 47.78
N SER A 1079 -5.16 -3.21 48.38
CA SER A 1079 -4.61 -4.53 48.68
C SER A 1079 -5.38 -5.25 49.79
N THR A 1080 -5.78 -4.53 50.84
CA THR A 1080 -6.65 -5.04 51.91
C THR A 1080 -8.06 -5.35 51.41
N GLU A 1081 -8.56 -4.67 50.38
CA GLU A 1081 -9.87 -4.95 49.80
C GLU A 1081 -9.90 -6.30 49.06
N LEU A 1082 -8.89 -6.59 48.25
CA LEU A 1082 -8.77 -7.90 47.59
C LEU A 1082 -8.66 -9.03 48.62
N GLU A 1083 -7.92 -8.80 49.71
CA GLU A 1083 -7.84 -9.73 50.85
C GLU A 1083 -9.20 -9.93 51.54
N LYS A 1084 -9.95 -8.85 51.80
CA LYS A 1084 -11.31 -8.91 52.36
C LYS A 1084 -12.25 -9.70 51.45
N VAL A 1085 -12.27 -9.42 50.15
CA VAL A 1085 -13.17 -10.09 49.21
C VAL A 1085 -12.82 -11.58 49.08
N ALA A 1086 -11.54 -11.93 49.01
CA ALA A 1086 -11.08 -13.31 48.99
C ALA A 1086 -11.48 -14.08 50.26
N ASN A 1087 -11.20 -13.52 51.44
CA ASN A 1087 -11.54 -14.13 52.72
C ASN A 1087 -13.06 -14.30 52.90
N ASN A 1088 -13.85 -13.26 52.62
CA ASN A 1088 -15.32 -13.30 52.72
C ASN A 1088 -15.97 -14.36 51.79
N ASN A 1089 -15.28 -14.74 50.71
CA ASN A 1089 -15.75 -15.75 49.76
C ASN A 1089 -14.99 -17.09 49.84
N SER A 1090 -14.22 -17.30 50.92
CA SER A 1090 -13.44 -18.54 51.16
C SER A 1090 -12.45 -18.91 50.05
N VAL A 1091 -11.89 -17.92 49.35
CA VAL A 1091 -10.88 -18.11 48.30
C VAL A 1091 -9.50 -18.23 48.94
N GLY A 1092 -9.05 -19.47 49.14
CA GLY A 1092 -7.83 -19.78 49.90
C GLY A 1092 -6.51 -19.38 49.23
N ALA A 1093 -5.51 -19.08 50.08
CA ALA A 1093 -4.08 -18.98 49.79
C ALA A 1093 -3.71 -18.30 48.45
N LEU A 1094 -3.79 -16.98 48.44
CA LEU A 1094 -3.33 -16.15 47.32
C LEU A 1094 -2.08 -15.35 47.69
N LYS A 1095 -1.25 -15.08 46.68
CA LYS A 1095 -0.30 -13.97 46.68
C LYS A 1095 -0.72 -12.99 45.60
N TRP A 1096 -0.58 -11.69 45.85
CA TRP A 1096 -0.89 -10.67 44.85
C TRP A 1096 0.09 -9.51 44.89
N ILE A 1097 0.14 -8.76 43.79
CA ILE A 1097 0.82 -7.47 43.68
C ILE A 1097 -0.21 -6.48 43.18
N THR A 1098 -0.52 -5.47 43.99
CA THR A 1098 -1.37 -4.33 43.62
C THR A 1098 -0.48 -3.18 43.16
N SER A 1099 -0.82 -2.51 42.06
CA SER A 1099 -0.20 -1.24 41.65
C SER A 1099 -1.23 -0.27 41.11
N SER A 1100 -1.06 1.01 41.40
CA SER A 1100 -1.84 2.10 40.80
C SER A 1100 -0.87 2.97 39.99
N PRO A 1101 -0.91 2.91 38.64
CA PRO A 1101 0.02 3.69 37.81
C PRO A 1101 -0.31 5.19 37.80
N ASP A 1102 -1.57 5.55 38.10
CA ASP A 1102 -2.08 6.90 38.27
C ASP A 1102 -3.16 6.90 39.38
N GLU A 1103 -3.90 8.01 39.56
CA GLU A 1103 -4.92 8.14 40.62
C GLU A 1103 -6.31 7.56 40.28
N TYR A 1104 -6.50 7.07 39.05
CA TYR A 1104 -7.74 6.45 38.56
C TYR A 1104 -7.58 4.95 38.32
N HIS A 1105 -6.38 4.46 37.99
CA HIS A 1105 -6.17 3.05 37.66
C HIS A 1105 -5.67 2.19 38.82
N VAL A 1106 -6.14 0.93 38.87
CA VAL A 1106 -5.57 -0.12 39.70
C VAL A 1106 -5.37 -1.40 38.88
N ASN A 1107 -4.21 -2.02 39.08
CA ASN A 1107 -3.84 -3.32 38.54
C ASN A 1107 -3.54 -4.29 39.68
N TYR A 1108 -4.24 -5.41 39.72
CA TYR A 1108 -3.90 -6.55 40.58
C TYR A 1108 -3.28 -7.65 39.73
N THR A 1109 -2.09 -8.13 40.09
CA THR A 1109 -1.51 -9.38 39.57
C THR A 1109 -1.71 -10.46 40.62
N ILE A 1110 -2.37 -11.57 40.27
CA ILE A 1110 -2.81 -12.60 41.22
C ILE A 1110 -2.06 -13.92 40.94
N GLN A 1111 -1.40 -14.44 41.98
CA GLN A 1111 -0.70 -15.71 41.99
C GLN A 1111 -1.47 -16.73 42.86
N TRP A 1112 -2.00 -17.74 42.18
CA TRP A 1112 -2.71 -18.86 42.78
C TRP A 1112 -1.71 -19.91 43.29
N THR A 1113 -1.81 -20.34 44.55
CA THR A 1113 -1.09 -21.55 45.00
C THR A 1113 -1.86 -22.81 44.57
N ASN A 1114 -1.11 -23.88 44.28
CA ASN A 1114 -1.66 -25.22 44.07
C ASN A 1114 -2.11 -25.87 45.39
#